data_AF-A0AAD5QXZ7-F1
#
_entry.id   AF-A0AAD5QXZ7-F1
#
_cell.length_a   1.000
_cell.length_b   1.000
_cell.length_c   1.000
_cell.angle_alpha   90.00
_cell.angle_beta   90.00
_cell.angle_gamma   90.00
#
_symmetry.space_group_name_H-M   'P 1'
#
loop_
_entity.id
_entity.type
_entity.pdbx_description
1 polymer ?
#
loop_
_entity_poly.entity_id
_entity_poly.type
_entity_poly.pdbx_seq_one_letter_code
_entity_poly.pdbx_strand_id
1 'polypeptide(L)'
;MRRLGHWSVAVDTEPDSGHPTPRDDEQITEEGNENLDSDHCTPLTSTPVRSRHETSFHQFLELSERCHTPGNNSDTAIIVESVKQLIHTTEKNRRLTKENEKILNQSLQWQMEKSDMERQLRDANMLAESLRIEIKEKNDRNDLLERRLLHLLKTMEEHPAEEVAEAVEVLVVEKKDASTQCVSYDNQDYAQQQCSSEVTMSNLRKEIDCLREKCAFLELENNGLRKEEKELLNEVEMKSMEHSELKGECERLREEVATFHSKNRDLTEVQLELTELRRLLSESRLDSEKQKALECDLKSKIASYEQQIEDLKSSDESMKLLVDDKITEANKLREECVKLEKMSSKLTEDNVSMSVLIEELKIRLSRAHHEIEELRSSVANERQARQAVEEASRQCVDLNIKLREQSIQVKDLTTANEKMSAELDFLRQEIVTSGTKELERCSGALAECEQNLERAIAEKKTLLDKEEFYTEEIAKMSSLRVELKSRDDIIAELKLSQKSLQDSLTNKSAELAELRDQLRDSNYECRKIREEFRDFQESAEHQYCATVKEKCQIIEAISARLAQLETYPGQVLSINDSARRINVEEKTKRIDDGASGHTLYDCVSPALLNTVERAVNISRDVADTVKLMQNTYIPKELGKNSISPDIKDLHEQRSLTSSSQATQTQTPSSLSQEKNELIFNQIINNIGNLKDCSAHVGSPDVGRELKSLLLSIMDDRNKTSVESAVRHFLERCDKQFFESHKELVSKETQAIHDDKQSLEKLFGSEKLKWDVEREELELQLGRLRRQAENAKVVRKEKASVVSELNAAKVQLDQYRLKLRQKTEELEAAVNERDALAQLATEFKKLDQESQGQIVEANTTIDQLEAVLRKVRADLENARREMIHLKDDNDANSLHIQGLKAQIAELEKKIDELERRCAKLTKTEKYNQKTIQIVCESFWEREEFLQRLKAAQSRA
;
A
#
# COMPACT_ATOMS: atom_id res chain seq x y z
N MET A 1 -63.48 -34.81 -17.51
CA MET A 1 -64.17 -33.66 -18.14
C MET A 1 -63.41 -32.37 -17.78
N ARG A 2 -63.15 -31.52 -18.80
CA ARG A 2 -62.45 -30.19 -18.80
C ARG A 2 -60.91 -30.25 -18.67
N ARG A 3 -60.18 -30.24 -19.80
CA ARG A 3 -59.68 -29.09 -20.64
C ARG A 3 -58.46 -28.41 -19.99
N LEU A 4 -57.23 -28.67 -20.47
CA LEU A 4 -56.51 -28.15 -21.67
C LEU A 4 -55.55 -27.02 -21.27
N GLY A 5 -54.24 -27.26 -21.47
CA GLY A 5 -53.18 -26.26 -21.42
C GLY A 5 -52.05 -26.70 -22.34
N HIS A 6 -52.08 -26.20 -23.58
CA HIS A 6 -51.03 -26.35 -24.60
C HIS A 6 -49.75 -25.64 -24.19
N TRP A 7 -48.60 -26.28 -24.40
CA TRP A 7 -47.29 -25.63 -24.46
C TRP A 7 -46.85 -25.59 -25.92
N SER A 8 -46.57 -24.39 -26.40
CA SER A 8 -46.10 -24.09 -27.75
C SER A 8 -44.63 -24.45 -27.89
N VAL A 9 -44.32 -25.16 -28.98
CA VAL A 9 -42.98 -25.37 -29.53
C VAL A 9 -42.53 -24.05 -30.16
N ALA A 10 -41.42 -23.49 -29.67
CA ALA A 10 -40.69 -22.41 -30.33
C ALA A 10 -39.46 -23.03 -31.00
N VAL A 11 -39.35 -22.77 -32.30
CA VAL A 11 -38.29 -23.21 -33.20
C VAL A 11 -37.12 -22.24 -33.02
N ASP A 12 -35.94 -22.75 -32.65
CA ASP A 12 -34.71 -21.98 -32.62
C ASP A 12 -34.19 -21.74 -34.03
N THR A 13 -34.18 -20.47 -34.44
CA THR A 13 -33.45 -19.94 -35.60
C THR A 13 -32.01 -19.63 -35.19
N GLU A 14 -31.05 -20.31 -35.82
CA GLU A 14 -29.63 -19.97 -35.83
C GLU A 14 -29.38 -18.58 -36.45
N PRO A 15 -28.43 -17.78 -35.92
CA PRO A 15 -27.79 -16.75 -36.71
C PRO A 15 -26.36 -17.16 -37.07
N ASP A 16 -26.21 -17.33 -38.39
CA ASP A 16 -25.01 -17.20 -39.20
C ASP A 16 -24.11 -16.04 -38.74
N SER A 17 -22.83 -16.32 -38.47
CA SER A 17 -21.79 -15.32 -38.23
C SER A 17 -20.56 -15.62 -39.08
N GLY A 18 -20.71 -15.40 -40.38
CA GLY A 18 -19.58 -15.21 -41.27
C GLY A 18 -18.76 -13.98 -40.86
N HIS A 19 -17.48 -14.19 -40.54
CA HIS A 19 -16.44 -13.18 -40.72
C HIS A 19 -15.09 -13.83 -41.10
N PRO A 20 -14.27 -13.13 -41.91
CA PRO A 20 -13.17 -13.71 -42.66
C PRO A 20 -11.87 -13.74 -41.86
N THR A 21 -11.08 -14.77 -42.14
CA THR A 21 -9.71 -14.99 -41.67
C THR A 21 -8.74 -13.98 -42.32
N PRO A 22 -7.88 -13.27 -41.57
CA PRO A 22 -6.70 -12.63 -42.13
C PRO A 22 -5.59 -13.69 -42.29
N ARG A 23 -5.02 -13.75 -43.49
CA ARG A 23 -3.81 -14.49 -43.83
C ARG A 23 -2.60 -13.80 -43.20
N ASP A 24 -1.72 -14.60 -42.61
CA ASP A 24 -0.34 -14.25 -42.33
C ASP A 24 0.43 -14.17 -43.66
N ASP A 25 1.11 -13.05 -43.90
CA ASP A 25 2.21 -12.98 -44.88
C ASP A 25 3.43 -12.40 -44.15
N GLU A 26 4.36 -13.28 -43.83
CA GLU A 26 5.76 -12.94 -43.56
C GLU A 26 6.41 -12.49 -44.87
N GLN A 27 7.10 -11.35 -44.87
CA GLN A 27 8.23 -11.16 -45.78
C GLN A 27 9.27 -10.16 -45.25
N ILE A 28 10.51 -10.63 -45.36
CA ILE A 28 11.81 -10.07 -45.03
C ILE A 28 12.22 -9.00 -46.05
N THR A 29 12.95 -7.95 -45.63
CA THR A 29 14.16 -7.32 -46.26
C THR A 29 14.44 -5.99 -45.53
N GLU A 30 15.57 -5.85 -44.81
CA GLU A 30 16.91 -5.43 -45.27
C GLU A 30 17.04 -3.95 -45.72
N GLU A 31 17.87 -3.23 -44.95
CA GLU A 31 18.83 -2.17 -45.31
C GLU A 31 18.40 -0.75 -45.78
N GLY A 32 19.21 0.23 -45.31
CA GLY A 32 19.28 1.64 -45.76
C GLY A 32 19.05 2.63 -44.61
N ASN A 33 20.04 3.07 -43.81
CA ASN A 33 21.21 3.89 -44.10
C ASN A 33 20.89 5.25 -44.75
N GLU A 34 21.02 6.33 -43.97
CA GLU A 34 21.23 7.77 -44.30
C GLU A 34 20.78 8.57 -43.05
N ASN A 35 21.65 8.99 -42.12
CA ASN A 35 22.70 10.01 -42.20
C ASN A 35 22.25 11.30 -42.90
N LEU A 36 21.85 12.32 -42.13
CA LEU A 36 22.02 13.74 -42.47
C LEU A 36 21.89 14.61 -41.22
N ASP A 37 23.04 15.14 -40.81
CA ASP A 37 23.18 16.37 -40.04
C ASP A 37 22.44 17.53 -40.73
N SER A 38 21.79 18.40 -39.95
CA SER A 38 21.88 19.84 -40.19
C SER A 38 21.39 20.61 -38.96
N ASP A 39 22.36 21.23 -38.29
CA ASP A 39 22.19 22.46 -37.54
C ASP A 39 21.35 23.48 -38.33
N HIS A 40 20.46 24.21 -37.65
CA HIS A 40 20.51 25.67 -37.61
C HIS A 40 19.56 26.22 -36.55
N CYS A 41 20.14 27.02 -35.67
CA CYS A 41 19.50 27.73 -34.58
C CYS A 41 19.20 29.18 -35.01
N THR A 42 18.22 29.76 -34.31
CA THR A 42 17.97 31.20 -34.04
C THR A 42 16.92 31.92 -34.90
N PRO A 43 16.33 33.03 -34.38
CA PRO A 43 14.95 33.06 -33.92
C PRO A 43 14.18 34.11 -34.73
N LEU A 44 12.90 34.35 -34.46
CA LEU A 44 12.34 35.71 -34.46
C LEU A 44 10.89 35.72 -34.00
N THR A 45 10.71 36.57 -33.00
CA THR A 45 9.48 37.18 -32.51
C THR A 45 8.59 37.72 -33.62
N SER A 46 7.28 37.47 -33.55
CA SER A 46 6.23 38.50 -33.67
C SER A 46 4.84 37.86 -33.67
N THR A 47 4.06 38.18 -32.63
CA THR A 47 2.61 38.08 -32.65
C THR A 47 2.04 39.02 -33.71
N PRO A 48 0.94 38.60 -34.37
CA PRO A 48 -0.22 39.48 -34.33
C PRO A 48 -1.47 38.72 -33.89
N VAL A 49 -2.09 39.29 -32.86
CA VAL A 49 -3.46 39.04 -32.44
C VAL A 49 -4.38 39.22 -33.66
N ARG A 50 -4.93 38.11 -34.15
CA ARG A 50 -6.06 38.12 -35.07
C ARG A 50 -7.12 37.19 -34.52
N SER A 51 -8.15 37.79 -33.93
CA SER A 51 -9.44 37.18 -33.65
C SER A 51 -10.01 36.60 -34.95
N ARG A 52 -9.78 35.31 -35.20
CA ARG A 52 -10.49 34.52 -36.20
C ARG A 52 -11.27 33.47 -35.44
N HIS A 53 -12.56 33.40 -35.75
CA HIS A 53 -13.50 32.40 -35.26
C HIS A 53 -12.83 31.02 -35.17
N GLU A 54 -12.79 30.46 -33.96
CA GLU A 54 -12.46 29.06 -33.71
C GLU A 54 -13.56 28.18 -34.32
N THR A 55 -13.57 28.05 -35.65
CA THR A 55 -13.99 26.77 -36.24
C THR A 55 -12.95 25.78 -35.77
N SER A 56 -13.31 24.98 -34.77
CA SER A 56 -12.37 24.10 -34.07
C SER A 56 -11.64 23.24 -35.09
N PHE A 57 -10.36 22.95 -34.83
CA PHE A 57 -9.58 22.02 -35.66
C PHE A 57 -10.26 20.64 -35.78
N HIS A 58 -11.10 20.27 -34.80
CA HIS A 58 -12.02 19.15 -34.87
C HIS A 58 -13.03 19.25 -36.03
N GLN A 59 -13.55 20.44 -36.31
CA GLN A 59 -14.46 20.69 -37.42
C GLN A 59 -13.78 20.55 -38.79
N PHE A 60 -12.48 20.83 -38.88
CA PHE A 60 -11.68 20.59 -40.10
C PHE A 60 -11.42 19.10 -40.33
N LEU A 61 -11.15 18.32 -39.27
CA LEU A 61 -11.00 16.87 -39.34
C LEU A 61 -12.35 16.17 -39.66
N GLU A 62 -13.46 16.63 -39.09
CA GLU A 62 -14.81 16.14 -39.44
C GLU A 62 -15.20 16.44 -40.89
N LEU A 63 -14.77 17.59 -41.44
CA LEU A 63 -15.02 17.94 -42.84
C LEU A 63 -14.14 17.15 -43.81
N SER A 64 -12.95 16.73 -43.38
CA SER A 64 -12.07 15.83 -44.12
C SER A 64 -12.68 14.42 -44.25
N GLU A 65 -13.36 13.92 -43.22
CA GLU A 65 -14.08 12.63 -43.27
C GLU A 65 -15.31 12.65 -44.20
N ARG A 66 -15.89 13.83 -44.46
CA ARG A 66 -17.02 13.97 -45.41
C ARG A 66 -16.63 14.08 -46.89
N CYS A 67 -15.35 14.24 -47.21
CA CYS A 67 -14.87 14.27 -48.59
C CYS A 67 -14.28 12.92 -49.02
N HIS A 68 -15.05 11.83 -48.91
CA HIS A 68 -14.69 10.55 -49.51
C HIS A 68 -15.25 10.48 -50.95
N THR A 69 -14.42 10.92 -51.90
CA THR A 69 -14.51 10.36 -53.25
C THR A 69 -13.83 8.99 -53.22
N PRO A 70 -14.44 7.92 -53.77
CA PRO A 70 -13.88 6.58 -53.73
C PRO A 70 -12.76 6.48 -54.77
N GLY A 71 -11.57 6.96 -54.40
CA GLY A 71 -10.33 6.83 -55.15
C GLY A 71 -9.22 6.37 -54.22
N ASN A 72 -8.65 5.20 -54.51
CA ASN A 72 -7.63 4.47 -53.73
C ASN A 72 -6.39 5.30 -53.35
N ASN A 73 -6.43 6.06 -52.26
CA ASN A 73 -5.25 6.68 -51.66
C ASN A 73 -5.08 6.16 -50.23
N SER A 74 -4.54 4.94 -50.07
CA SER A 74 -4.16 4.33 -48.80
C SER A 74 -3.23 5.23 -47.97
N ASP A 75 -2.38 5.98 -48.66
CA ASP A 75 -1.32 6.78 -48.03
C ASP A 75 -1.90 7.98 -47.27
N THR A 76 -2.98 8.57 -47.78
CA THR A 76 -3.67 9.68 -47.10
C THR A 76 -4.35 9.19 -45.81
N ALA A 77 -4.88 7.98 -45.79
CA ALA A 77 -5.50 7.40 -44.59
C ALA A 77 -4.45 7.12 -43.49
N ILE A 78 -3.27 6.62 -43.88
CA ILE A 78 -2.16 6.38 -42.95
C ILE A 78 -1.64 7.70 -42.37
N ILE A 79 -1.52 8.75 -43.20
CA ILE A 79 -1.09 10.08 -42.74
C ILE A 79 -2.12 10.69 -41.78
N VAL A 80 -3.42 10.61 -42.10
CA VAL A 80 -4.48 11.14 -41.22
C VAL A 80 -4.49 10.42 -39.87
N GLU A 81 -4.33 9.09 -39.86
CA GLU A 81 -4.28 8.32 -38.62
C GLU A 81 -3.02 8.63 -37.79
N SER A 82 -1.87 8.79 -38.46
CA SER A 82 -0.61 9.20 -37.81
C SER A 82 -0.73 10.60 -37.18
N VAL A 83 -1.39 11.54 -37.86
CA VAL A 83 -1.66 12.88 -37.32
C VAL A 83 -2.64 12.83 -36.15
N LYS A 84 -3.69 11.98 -36.20
CA LYS A 84 -4.61 11.76 -35.07
C LYS A 84 -3.87 11.23 -33.84
N GLN A 85 -2.98 10.24 -34.02
CA GLN A 85 -2.16 9.71 -32.93
C GLN A 85 -1.20 10.76 -32.37
N LEU A 86 -0.58 11.57 -33.22
CA LEU A 86 0.31 12.65 -32.79
C LEU A 86 -0.45 13.71 -31.96
N ILE A 87 -1.64 14.12 -32.41
CA ILE A 87 -2.51 15.07 -31.67
C ILE A 87 -2.88 14.48 -30.32
N HIS A 88 -3.33 13.22 -30.28
CA HIS A 88 -3.72 12.57 -29.04
C HIS A 88 -2.55 12.47 -28.05
N THR A 89 -1.36 12.12 -28.55
CA THR A 89 -0.13 12.05 -27.74
C THR A 89 0.27 13.43 -27.22
N THR A 90 0.16 14.46 -28.05
CA THR A 90 0.46 15.85 -27.68
C THR A 90 -0.50 16.37 -26.60
N GLU A 91 -1.80 16.09 -26.73
CA GLU A 91 -2.79 16.45 -25.71
C GLU A 91 -2.56 15.71 -24.39
N LYS A 92 -2.23 14.42 -24.45
CA LYS A 92 -1.87 13.62 -23.28
C LYS A 92 -0.65 14.21 -22.58
N ASN A 93 0.40 14.54 -23.32
CA ASN A 93 1.60 15.18 -22.76
C ASN A 93 1.29 16.54 -22.14
N ARG A 94 0.39 17.33 -22.74
CA ARG A 94 -0.04 18.61 -22.17
C ARG A 94 -0.81 18.44 -20.86
N ARG A 95 -1.65 17.41 -20.74
CA ARG A 95 -2.36 17.08 -19.49
C ARG A 95 -1.37 16.65 -18.40
N LEU A 96 -0.43 15.76 -18.74
CA LEU A 96 0.61 15.31 -17.82
C LEU A 96 1.50 16.47 -17.35
N THR A 97 1.83 17.41 -18.24
CA THR A 97 2.63 18.59 -17.87
C THR A 97 1.90 19.45 -16.84
N LYS A 98 0.60 19.71 -17.03
CA LYS A 98 -0.23 20.46 -16.07
C LYS A 98 -0.39 19.72 -14.74
N GLU A 99 -0.48 18.40 -14.78
CA GLU A 99 -0.57 17.57 -13.58
C GLU A 99 0.75 17.58 -12.80
N ASN A 100 1.89 17.46 -13.49
CA ASN A 100 3.22 17.59 -12.89
C ASN A 100 3.43 18.98 -12.27
N GLU A 101 3.01 20.05 -12.94
CA GLU A 101 3.06 21.42 -12.39
C GLU A 101 2.18 21.55 -11.14
N LYS A 102 0.99 20.93 -11.12
CA LYS A 102 0.11 20.90 -9.94
C LYS A 102 0.75 20.13 -8.78
N ILE A 103 1.39 18.99 -9.05
CA ILE A 103 2.11 18.19 -8.05
C ILE A 103 3.31 19.00 -7.51
N LEU A 104 4.05 19.67 -8.37
CA LEU A 104 5.18 20.52 -7.97
C LEU A 104 4.72 21.67 -7.06
N ASN A 105 3.63 22.35 -7.42
CA ASN A 105 3.06 23.43 -6.59
C ASN A 105 2.54 22.92 -5.24
N GLN A 106 1.91 21.73 -5.20
CA GLN A 106 1.49 21.09 -3.95
C GLN A 106 2.69 20.67 -3.09
N SER A 107 3.76 20.18 -3.72
CA SER A 107 5.01 19.82 -3.02
C SER A 107 5.68 21.05 -2.40
N LEU A 108 5.72 22.17 -3.13
CA LEU A 108 6.25 23.44 -2.63
C LEU A 108 5.42 23.98 -1.46
N GLN A 109 4.09 23.93 -1.56
CA GLN A 109 3.20 24.33 -0.47
C GLN A 109 3.42 23.46 0.77
N TRP A 110 3.54 22.14 0.59
CA TRP A 110 3.82 21.21 1.69
C TRP A 110 5.19 21.48 2.34
N GLN A 111 6.21 21.86 1.56
CA GLN A 111 7.51 22.26 2.10
C GLN A 111 7.42 23.55 2.94
N MET A 112 6.62 24.54 2.51
CA MET A 112 6.39 25.75 3.33
C MET A 112 5.66 25.42 4.63
N GLU A 113 4.57 24.64 4.55
CA GLU A 113 3.81 24.21 5.74
C GLU A 113 4.71 23.40 6.71
N LYS A 114 5.55 22.52 6.18
CA LYS A 114 6.56 21.79 6.97
C LYS A 114 7.54 22.74 7.66
N SER A 115 8.09 23.72 6.94
CA SER A 115 9.03 24.69 7.51
C SER A 115 8.40 25.55 8.61
N ASP A 116 7.11 25.90 8.48
CA ASP A 116 6.38 26.66 9.50
C ASP A 116 6.10 25.79 10.74
N MET A 117 5.72 24.53 10.56
CA MET A 117 5.55 23.58 11.69
C MET A 117 6.89 23.32 12.41
N GLU A 118 7.99 23.21 11.68
CA GLU A 118 9.34 23.09 12.27
C GLU A 118 9.75 24.35 13.04
N ARG A 119 9.33 25.55 12.60
CA ARG A 119 9.52 26.81 13.35
C ARG A 119 8.70 26.80 14.64
N GLN A 120 7.41 26.48 14.57
CA GLN A 120 6.54 26.40 15.75
C GLN A 120 7.05 25.37 16.78
N LEU A 121 7.56 24.23 16.31
CA LEU A 121 8.14 23.21 17.19
C LEU A 121 9.41 23.71 17.89
N ARG A 122 10.27 24.48 17.20
CA ARG A 122 11.45 25.12 17.81
C ARG A 122 11.05 26.15 18.86
N ASP A 123 10.07 27.00 18.57
CA ASP A 123 9.59 28.01 19.51
C ASP A 123 8.96 27.36 20.76
N ALA A 124 8.16 26.31 20.58
CA ALA A 124 7.59 25.54 21.68
C ALA A 124 8.67 24.85 22.53
N ASN A 125 9.72 24.32 21.91
CA ASN A 125 10.84 23.73 22.62
C ASN A 125 11.65 24.77 23.41
N MET A 126 11.87 25.97 22.85
CA MET A 126 12.51 27.08 23.57
C MET A 126 11.68 27.53 24.78
N LEU A 127 10.35 27.64 24.62
CA LEU A 127 9.45 27.98 25.73
C LEU A 127 9.46 26.89 26.82
N ALA A 128 9.42 25.61 26.42
CA ALA A 128 9.48 24.49 27.35
C ALA A 128 10.80 24.46 28.14
N GLU A 129 11.93 24.76 27.50
CA GLU A 129 13.22 24.83 28.18
C GLU A 129 13.32 26.03 29.12
N SER A 130 12.80 27.20 28.72
CA SER A 130 12.67 28.38 29.60
C SER A 130 11.86 28.06 30.86
N LEU A 131 10.73 27.37 30.71
CA LEU A 131 9.90 26.96 31.85
C LEU A 131 10.60 25.92 32.74
N ARG A 132 11.39 25.00 32.17
CA ARG A 132 12.20 24.05 32.96
C ARG A 132 13.26 24.76 33.79
N ILE A 133 13.92 25.78 33.22
CA ILE A 133 14.91 26.60 33.93
C ILE A 133 14.21 27.34 35.09
N GLU A 134 13.07 27.99 34.85
CA GLU A 134 12.32 28.69 35.90
C GLU A 134 11.84 27.75 37.02
N ILE A 135 11.34 26.56 36.68
CA ILE A 135 10.94 25.54 37.67
C ILE A 135 12.16 25.09 38.49
N LYS A 136 13.32 24.91 37.86
CA LYS A 136 14.55 24.54 38.55
C LYS A 136 14.99 25.64 39.52
N GLU A 137 14.99 26.90 39.10
CA GLU A 137 15.33 28.03 39.98
C GLU A 137 14.37 28.16 41.17
N LYS A 138 13.07 27.93 40.95
CA LYS A 138 12.07 27.92 42.03
C LYS A 138 12.26 26.75 42.98
N ASN A 139 12.63 25.57 42.48
CA ASN A 139 12.97 24.42 43.32
C ASN A 139 14.24 24.67 44.14
N ASP A 140 15.29 25.20 43.53
CA ASP A 140 16.54 25.55 44.23
C ASP A 140 16.29 26.60 45.34
N ARG A 141 15.36 27.54 45.10
CA ARG A 141 14.93 28.53 46.09
C ARG A 141 14.10 27.91 47.22
N ASN A 142 13.23 26.96 46.91
CA ASN A 142 12.50 26.20 47.93
C ASN A 142 13.46 25.37 48.79
N ASP A 143 14.42 24.67 48.19
CA ASP A 143 15.43 23.90 48.92
C ASP A 143 16.27 24.79 49.85
N LEU A 144 16.56 26.03 49.45
CA LEU A 144 17.24 27.01 50.28
C LEU A 144 16.36 27.46 51.47
N LEU A 145 15.07 27.70 51.22
CA LEU A 145 14.11 28.07 52.27
C LEU A 145 13.88 26.92 53.24
N GLU A 146 13.76 25.69 52.76
CA GLU A 146 13.64 24.49 53.60
C GLU A 146 14.89 24.29 54.46
N ARG A 147 16.09 24.44 53.89
CA ARG A 147 17.36 24.41 54.66
C ARG A 147 17.41 25.52 55.72
N ARG A 148 16.94 26.73 55.41
CA ARG A 148 16.88 27.84 56.36
C ARG A 148 15.87 27.59 57.48
N LEU A 149 14.70 27.02 57.17
CA LEU A 149 13.71 26.63 58.17
C LEU A 149 14.23 25.51 59.07
N LEU A 150 14.90 24.49 58.51
CA LEU A 150 15.55 23.43 59.27
C LEU A 150 16.66 23.98 60.18
N HIS A 151 17.44 24.95 59.71
CA HIS A 151 18.44 25.62 60.54
C HIS A 151 17.78 26.40 61.68
N LEU A 152 16.71 27.16 61.40
CA LEU A 152 15.97 27.93 62.42
C LEU A 152 15.34 27.00 63.47
N LEU A 153 14.72 25.91 63.04
CA LEU A 153 14.18 24.87 63.93
C LEU A 153 15.28 24.27 64.80
N LYS A 154 16.45 23.97 64.21
CA LYS A 154 17.59 23.42 64.95
C LYS A 154 18.17 24.42 65.95
N THR A 155 18.28 25.70 65.61
CA THR A 155 18.71 26.74 66.58
C THR A 155 17.70 26.94 67.70
N MET A 156 16.40 26.81 67.41
CA MET A 156 15.35 26.85 68.44
C MET A 156 15.37 25.61 69.35
N GLU A 157 15.74 24.44 68.83
CA GLU A 157 15.93 23.21 69.64
C GLU A 157 17.22 23.26 70.49
N GLU A 158 18.29 23.88 69.98
CA GLU A 158 19.59 23.97 70.66
C GLU A 158 19.65 25.10 71.71
N HIS A 159 18.84 26.17 71.57
CA HIS A 159 18.79 27.32 72.50
C HIS A 159 17.35 27.74 72.93
N PRO A 160 16.52 26.85 73.51
CA PRO A 160 15.13 27.16 73.84
C PRO A 160 14.94 28.15 75.00
N ALA A 161 16.00 28.50 75.73
CA ALA A 161 15.91 29.26 76.99
C ALA A 161 16.45 30.71 76.92
N GLU A 162 17.16 31.11 75.88
CA GLU A 162 17.81 32.43 75.81
C GLU A 162 17.11 33.40 74.85
N GLU A 163 16.59 32.95 73.70
CA GLU A 163 15.96 33.85 72.72
C GLU A 163 14.45 34.08 72.93
N VAL A 164 13.78 33.27 73.75
CA VAL A 164 12.36 33.48 74.11
C VAL A 164 12.22 34.54 75.22
N ALA A 165 13.27 34.77 76.01
CA ALA A 165 13.25 35.80 77.05
C ALA A 165 13.47 37.20 76.46
N GLU A 166 14.37 37.36 75.47
CA GLU A 166 14.74 38.68 74.95
C GLU A 166 13.70 39.28 73.98
N ALA A 167 12.94 38.45 73.26
CA ALA A 167 11.85 38.93 72.39
C ALA A 167 10.53 39.24 73.13
N VAL A 168 10.35 38.71 74.35
CA VAL A 168 9.15 38.93 75.18
C VAL A 168 9.34 40.08 76.18
N GLU A 169 10.57 40.37 76.59
CA GLU A 169 10.88 41.44 77.55
C GLU A 169 10.93 42.84 76.91
N VAL A 170 11.05 42.94 75.58
CA VAL A 170 11.05 44.23 74.83
C VAL A 170 9.63 44.71 74.44
N LEU A 171 8.59 43.87 74.54
CA LEU A 171 7.23 44.24 74.09
C LEU A 171 6.18 44.41 75.21
N VAL A 172 6.57 44.37 76.50
CA VAL A 172 5.60 44.43 77.62
C VAL A 172 5.86 45.56 78.64
N VAL A 173 6.89 46.41 78.49
CA VAL A 173 7.22 47.42 79.52
C VAL A 173 6.78 48.88 79.25
N GLU A 174 6.25 49.24 78.07
CA GLU A 174 5.81 50.64 77.83
C GLU A 174 4.30 50.80 77.61
N LYS A 175 3.50 50.59 78.67
CA LYS A 175 2.18 51.24 78.77
C LYS A 175 1.63 51.31 80.20
N LYS A 176 2.35 52.00 81.08
CA LYS A 176 1.76 52.59 82.29
C LYS A 176 2.69 53.68 82.83
N ASP A 177 2.06 54.74 83.32
CA ASP A 177 2.63 55.86 84.10
C ASP A 177 3.02 57.12 83.32
N ALA A 178 2.03 58.01 83.13
CA ALA A 178 2.20 59.47 83.32
C ALA A 178 0.83 60.18 83.26
N SER A 179 0.05 60.11 84.32
CA SER A 179 -1.04 61.07 84.57
C SER A 179 -1.34 61.17 86.05
N THR A 180 -0.51 61.91 86.79
CA THR A 180 -0.93 62.67 87.98
C THR A 180 0.18 63.59 88.44
N GLN A 181 -0.02 64.91 88.33
CA GLN A 181 0.28 65.90 89.36
C GLN A 181 0.09 67.32 88.80
N CYS A 182 -0.96 68.01 89.23
CA CYS A 182 -0.82 69.39 89.68
C CYS A 182 -1.84 69.66 90.77
N VAL A 183 -1.32 70.15 91.90
CA VAL A 183 -1.95 70.22 93.21
C VAL A 183 -2.55 71.61 93.42
N SER A 184 -3.72 71.64 94.06
CA SER A 184 -4.46 72.76 94.62
C SER A 184 -3.67 73.58 95.66
N TYR A 185 -3.87 74.90 95.70
CA TYR A 185 -3.81 75.69 96.94
C TYR A 185 -4.79 76.87 96.92
N ASP A 186 -5.51 77.01 98.04
CA ASP A 186 -6.58 77.97 98.37
C ASP A 186 -6.04 79.25 99.07
N ASN A 187 -6.85 80.34 98.99
CA ASN A 187 -7.01 81.48 99.93
C ASN A 187 -5.81 82.47 100.10
N GLN A 188 -5.92 83.79 100.36
CA GLN A 188 -6.91 84.57 101.14
C GLN A 188 -6.67 86.11 100.98
N ASP A 189 -7.72 86.91 101.31
CA ASP A 189 -7.75 88.29 101.86
C ASP A 189 -7.26 89.56 101.11
N TYR A 190 -8.19 90.53 100.97
CA TYR A 190 -7.91 91.97 101.19
C TYR A 190 -9.11 92.66 101.85
N ALA A 191 -8.86 93.39 102.93
CA ALA A 191 -9.82 94.21 103.65
C ALA A 191 -9.39 95.69 103.66
N GLN A 192 -10.36 96.55 103.32
CA GLN A 192 -10.76 97.79 104.02
C GLN A 192 -9.80 99.00 104.21
N GLN A 193 -10.23 100.16 103.66
CA GLN A 193 -10.83 101.30 104.42
C GLN A 193 -10.20 102.71 104.25
N GLN A 194 -10.98 103.57 103.56
CA GLN A 194 -11.42 104.95 103.86
C GLN A 194 -10.53 106.02 104.54
N CYS A 195 -10.56 107.20 103.88
CA CYS A 195 -11.00 108.53 104.35
C CYS A 195 -10.01 109.63 104.80
N SER A 196 -10.21 110.80 104.16
CA SER A 196 -10.31 112.16 104.73
C SER A 196 -9.00 112.85 105.16
N SER A 197 -8.40 113.71 104.32
CA SER A 197 -8.67 115.15 104.11
C SER A 197 -8.01 116.09 105.14
N GLU A 198 -7.25 117.07 104.62
CA GLU A 198 -6.74 118.27 105.31
C GLU A 198 -5.42 118.17 106.10
N VAL A 199 -4.36 117.67 105.42
CA VAL A 199 -3.01 118.25 105.54
C VAL A 199 -2.57 118.68 104.13
N THR A 200 -3.39 119.48 103.46
CA THR A 200 -3.46 119.62 101.98
C THR A 200 -2.27 120.27 101.28
N MET A 201 -1.19 120.69 101.96
CA MET A 201 0.02 121.21 101.31
C MET A 201 1.30 120.44 101.66
N SER A 202 1.40 119.89 102.87
CA SER A 202 2.47 118.91 103.19
C SER A 202 2.14 117.53 102.66
N ASN A 203 0.85 117.17 102.54
CA ASN A 203 0.44 115.96 101.85
C ASN A 203 0.67 116.09 100.36
N LEU A 204 0.42 117.22 99.69
CA LEU A 204 0.72 117.33 98.25
C LEU A 204 2.20 117.08 97.90
N ARG A 205 3.16 117.49 98.76
CA ARG A 205 4.58 117.13 98.55
C ARG A 205 4.87 115.66 98.83
N LYS A 206 4.36 115.11 99.93
CA LYS A 206 4.50 113.67 100.24
C LYS A 206 3.73 112.79 99.25
N GLU A 207 2.67 113.30 98.64
CA GLU A 207 1.82 112.67 97.64
C GLU A 207 2.47 112.80 96.27
N ILE A 208 3.15 113.89 95.94
CA ILE A 208 4.03 113.96 94.76
C ILE A 208 5.22 113.01 94.90
N ASP A 209 5.85 112.94 96.08
CA ASP A 209 6.95 112.00 96.32
C ASP A 209 6.46 110.54 96.36
N CYS A 210 5.28 110.27 96.94
CA CYS A 210 4.60 108.98 96.90
C CYS A 210 4.14 108.63 95.48
N LEU A 211 3.69 109.60 94.68
CA LEU A 211 3.34 109.41 93.27
C LEU A 211 4.59 109.19 92.43
N ARG A 212 5.74 109.80 92.76
CA ARG A 212 7.03 109.47 92.14
C ARG A 212 7.50 108.09 92.49
N GLU A 213 7.42 107.68 93.76
CA GLU A 213 7.72 106.30 94.18
C GLU A 213 6.77 105.32 93.52
N LYS A 214 5.48 105.67 93.39
CA LYS A 214 4.49 104.88 92.67
C LYS A 214 4.76 104.84 91.17
N CYS A 215 5.20 105.94 90.55
CA CYS A 215 5.63 105.95 89.15
C CYS A 215 6.89 105.10 88.96
N ALA A 216 7.87 105.17 89.87
CA ALA A 216 9.06 104.34 89.83
C ALA A 216 8.72 102.86 90.03
N PHE A 217 7.80 102.53 90.95
CA PHE A 217 7.27 101.18 91.13
C PHE A 217 6.54 100.69 89.88
N LEU A 218 5.65 101.51 89.30
CA LEU A 218 4.93 101.19 88.07
C LEU A 218 5.86 101.09 86.85
N GLU A 219 6.98 101.82 86.82
CA GLU A 219 8.02 101.66 85.80
C GLU A 219 8.79 100.36 85.99
N LEU A 220 9.07 99.97 87.23
CA LEU A 220 9.70 98.69 87.57
C LEU A 220 8.77 97.51 87.26
N GLU A 221 7.48 97.64 87.55
CA GLU A 221 6.42 96.70 87.20
C GLU A 221 6.23 96.63 85.68
N ASN A 222 6.21 97.77 84.96
CA ASN A 222 6.19 97.79 83.50
C ASN A 222 7.44 97.14 82.89
N ASN A 223 8.62 97.33 83.49
CA ASN A 223 9.84 96.67 83.04
C ASN A 223 9.78 95.16 83.32
N GLY A 224 9.18 94.74 84.44
CA GLY A 224 8.86 93.35 84.75
C GLY A 224 7.92 92.73 83.72
N LEU A 225 6.80 93.41 83.43
CA LEU A 225 5.81 93.00 82.44
C LEU A 225 6.39 92.95 81.03
N ARG A 226 7.26 93.88 80.64
CA ARG A 226 7.97 93.84 79.35
C ARG A 226 8.95 92.68 79.26
N LYS A 227 9.58 92.32 80.38
CA LYS A 227 10.47 91.16 80.44
C LYS A 227 9.67 89.87 80.32
N GLU A 228 8.55 89.78 81.02
CA GLU A 228 7.60 88.66 80.94
C GLU A 228 6.98 88.54 79.54
N GLU A 229 6.56 89.66 78.93
CA GLU A 229 6.08 89.71 77.54
C GLU A 229 7.14 89.18 76.58
N LYS A 230 8.40 89.56 76.77
CA LYS A 230 9.52 89.06 75.94
C LYS A 230 9.79 87.57 76.16
N GLU A 231 9.70 87.09 77.40
CA GLU A 231 9.85 85.67 77.74
C GLU A 231 8.71 84.84 77.13
N LEU A 232 7.46 85.32 77.20
CA LEU A 232 6.29 84.70 76.57
C LEU A 232 6.40 84.71 75.03
N LEU A 233 6.92 85.79 74.44
CA LEU A 233 7.13 85.85 72.99
C LEU A 233 8.14 84.80 72.53
N ASN A 234 9.24 84.65 73.27
CA ASN A 234 10.23 83.60 73.02
C ASN A 234 9.62 82.20 73.22
N GLU A 235 8.77 82.00 74.22
CA GLU A 235 8.08 80.72 74.44
C GLU A 235 7.10 80.40 73.29
N VAL A 236 6.37 81.39 72.79
CA VAL A 236 5.50 81.25 71.61
C VAL A 236 6.32 80.90 70.36
N GLU A 237 7.48 81.52 70.18
CA GLU A 237 8.39 81.22 69.06
C GLU A 237 8.93 79.78 69.15
N MET A 238 9.35 79.34 70.34
CA MET A 238 9.76 77.96 70.60
C MET A 238 8.63 76.97 70.32
N LYS A 239 7.42 77.21 70.84
CA LYS A 239 6.25 76.35 70.58
C LYS A 239 5.84 76.36 69.10
N SER A 240 6.06 77.46 68.39
CA SER A 240 5.82 77.52 66.94
C SER A 240 6.83 76.67 66.17
N MET A 241 8.08 76.59 66.62
CA MET A 241 9.08 75.69 66.05
C MET A 241 8.72 74.22 66.33
N GLU A 242 8.38 73.88 67.58
CA GLU A 242 7.92 72.54 67.97
C GLU A 242 6.68 72.11 67.16
N HIS A 243 5.72 73.01 66.96
CA HIS A 243 4.54 72.73 66.13
C HIS A 243 4.90 72.45 64.66
N SER A 244 5.91 73.14 64.13
CA SER A 244 6.38 72.92 62.76
C SER A 244 7.08 71.57 62.61
N GLU A 245 7.86 71.15 63.62
CA GLU A 245 8.49 69.84 63.66
C GLU A 245 7.47 68.70 63.77
N LEU A 246 6.49 68.83 64.68
CA LEU A 246 5.37 67.91 64.83
C LEU A 246 4.54 67.79 63.56
N LYS A 247 4.32 68.91 62.86
CA LYS A 247 3.62 68.91 61.58
C LYS A 247 4.40 68.11 60.51
N GLY A 248 5.71 68.34 60.42
CA GLY A 248 6.57 67.57 59.51
C GLY A 248 6.60 66.07 59.84
N GLU A 249 6.54 65.71 61.12
CA GLU A 249 6.46 64.31 61.54
C GLU A 249 5.10 63.67 61.20
N CYS A 250 4.00 64.40 61.39
CA CYS A 250 2.67 63.96 60.97
C CYS A 250 2.54 63.78 59.45
N GLU A 251 3.30 64.53 58.66
CA GLU A 251 3.36 64.37 57.20
C GLU A 251 4.15 63.11 56.82
N ARG A 252 5.34 62.89 57.41
CA ARG A 252 6.12 61.66 57.20
C ARG A 252 5.36 60.39 57.57
N LEU A 253 4.67 60.39 58.71
CA LEU A 253 3.86 59.25 59.14
C LEU A 253 2.68 58.97 58.20
N ARG A 254 2.08 60.01 57.62
CA ARG A 254 1.01 59.84 56.61
C ARG A 254 1.54 59.24 55.32
N GLU A 255 2.72 59.66 54.87
CA GLU A 255 3.38 59.06 53.72
C GLU A 255 3.73 57.59 53.99
N GLU A 256 4.26 57.27 55.17
CA GLU A 256 4.57 55.90 55.56
C GLU A 256 3.32 55.00 55.58
N VAL A 257 2.21 55.47 56.16
CA VAL A 257 0.92 54.76 56.12
C VAL A 257 0.41 54.56 54.69
N ALA A 258 0.58 55.56 53.81
CA ALA A 258 0.22 55.43 52.39
C ALA A 258 1.08 54.36 51.68
N THR A 259 2.38 54.32 51.93
CA THR A 259 3.25 53.26 51.40
C THR A 259 2.88 51.88 51.94
N PHE A 260 2.48 51.79 53.21
CA PHE A 260 2.03 50.54 53.81
C PHE A 260 0.74 50.05 53.18
N HIS A 261 -0.22 50.94 52.91
CA HIS A 261 -1.45 50.59 52.18
C HIS A 261 -1.20 50.13 50.75
N SER A 262 -0.25 50.76 50.03
CA SER A 262 0.19 50.28 48.71
C SER A 262 0.76 48.87 48.80
N LYS A 263 1.73 48.62 49.69
CA LYS A 263 2.33 47.29 49.88
C LYS A 263 1.29 46.22 50.25
N ASN A 264 0.29 46.58 51.05
CA ASN A 264 -0.78 45.66 51.43
C ASN A 264 -1.69 45.30 50.24
N ARG A 265 -1.87 46.24 49.29
CA ARG A 265 -2.60 45.97 48.05
C ARG A 265 -1.84 44.99 47.17
N ASP A 266 -0.54 45.19 47.02
CA ASP A 266 0.33 44.28 46.26
C ASP A 266 0.33 42.87 46.90
N LEU A 267 0.31 42.78 48.23
CA LEU A 267 0.19 41.50 48.94
C LEU A 267 -1.13 40.77 48.61
N THR A 268 -2.25 41.50 48.50
CA THR A 268 -3.54 40.89 48.12
C THR A 268 -3.56 40.40 46.67
N GLU A 269 -2.85 41.07 45.78
CA GLU A 269 -2.69 40.64 44.38
C GLU A 269 -1.85 39.36 44.30
N VAL A 270 -0.73 39.31 45.02
CA VAL A 270 0.10 38.09 45.14
C VAL A 270 -0.69 36.92 45.74
N GLN A 271 -1.59 37.18 46.70
CA GLN A 271 -2.46 36.12 47.24
C GLN A 271 -3.42 35.56 46.19
N LEU A 272 -4.00 36.41 45.34
CA LEU A 272 -4.86 35.98 44.23
C LEU A 272 -4.07 35.13 43.22
N GLU A 273 -2.89 35.59 42.81
CA GLU A 273 -2.01 34.82 41.92
C GLU A 273 -1.65 33.45 42.51
N LEU A 274 -1.36 33.40 43.82
CA LEU A 274 -1.03 32.15 44.51
C LEU A 274 -2.23 31.19 44.58
N THR A 275 -3.46 31.70 44.72
CA THR A 275 -4.67 30.86 44.64
C THR A 275 -4.88 30.31 43.24
N GLU A 276 -4.63 31.11 42.21
CA GLU A 276 -4.78 30.69 40.81
C GLU A 276 -3.72 29.65 40.41
N LEU A 277 -2.46 29.84 40.84
CA LEU A 277 -1.40 28.86 40.65
C LEU A 277 -1.71 27.53 41.35
N ARG A 278 -2.31 27.55 42.55
CA ARG A 278 -2.76 26.32 43.23
C ARG A 278 -3.89 25.63 42.46
N ARG A 279 -4.81 26.38 41.85
CA ARG A 279 -5.87 25.84 40.99
C ARG A 279 -5.27 25.16 39.76
N LEU A 280 -4.38 25.84 39.04
CA LEU A 280 -3.69 25.29 37.86
C LEU A 280 -2.84 24.06 38.20
N LEU A 281 -2.15 24.06 39.34
CA LEU A 281 -1.39 22.89 39.81
C LEU A 281 -2.32 21.68 40.07
N SER A 282 -3.51 21.93 40.61
CA SER A 282 -4.51 20.89 40.87
C SER A 282 -5.08 20.31 39.58
N GLU A 283 -5.36 21.16 38.58
CA GLU A 283 -5.79 20.73 37.25
C GLU A 283 -4.70 19.92 36.53
N SER A 284 -3.45 20.38 36.57
CA SER A 284 -2.31 19.65 36.01
C SER A 284 -2.12 18.27 36.64
N ARG A 285 -2.31 18.14 37.97
CA ARG A 285 -2.31 16.84 38.66
C ARG A 285 -3.42 15.93 38.17
N LEU A 286 -4.64 16.45 38.03
CA LEU A 286 -5.79 15.69 37.52
C LEU A 286 -5.53 15.18 36.10
N ASP A 287 -4.97 16.00 35.22
CA ASP A 287 -4.66 15.59 33.85
C ASP A 287 -3.51 14.57 33.79
N SER A 288 -2.51 14.71 34.66
CA SER A 288 -1.47 13.68 34.85
C SER A 288 -2.08 12.34 35.33
N GLU A 289 -3.07 12.36 36.21
CA GLU A 289 -3.74 11.13 36.67
C GLU A 289 -4.57 10.49 35.56
N LYS A 290 -5.28 11.28 34.74
CA LYS A 290 -5.98 10.79 33.55
C LYS A 290 -5.01 10.16 32.54
N GLN A 291 -3.85 10.78 32.31
CA GLN A 291 -2.82 10.23 31.44
C GLN A 291 -2.30 8.89 31.97
N LYS A 292 -2.02 8.78 33.27
CA LYS A 292 -1.61 7.50 33.90
C LYS A 292 -2.68 6.43 33.76
N ALA A 293 -3.96 6.77 33.93
CA ALA A 293 -5.05 5.83 33.73
C ALA A 293 -5.14 5.33 32.28
N LEU A 294 -4.95 6.22 31.31
CA LEU A 294 -4.93 5.87 29.88
C LEU A 294 -3.70 5.03 29.52
N GLU A 295 -2.54 5.30 30.11
CA GLU A 295 -1.34 4.49 29.96
C GLU A 295 -1.56 3.05 30.50
N CYS A 296 -2.21 2.91 31.66
CA CYS A 296 -2.58 1.61 32.22
C CYS A 296 -3.56 0.85 31.30
N ASP A 297 -4.57 1.53 30.75
CA ASP A 297 -5.51 0.93 29.79
C ASP A 297 -4.79 0.43 28.53
N LEU A 298 -3.92 1.26 27.95
CA LEU A 298 -3.11 0.88 26.79
C LEU A 298 -2.17 -0.29 27.10
N LYS A 299 -1.51 -0.31 28.26
CA LYS A 299 -0.67 -1.44 28.70
C LYS A 299 -1.47 -2.74 28.80
N SER A 300 -2.70 -2.68 29.33
CA SER A 300 -3.56 -3.86 29.41
C SER A 300 -4.02 -4.36 28.03
N LYS A 301 -4.30 -3.45 27.10
CA LYS A 301 -4.61 -3.79 25.70
C LYS A 301 -3.41 -4.41 24.98
N ILE A 302 -2.20 -3.88 25.19
CA ILE A 302 -0.97 -4.45 24.63
C ILE A 302 -0.78 -5.88 25.15
N ALA A 303 -0.88 -6.11 26.46
CA ALA A 303 -0.76 -7.45 27.03
C ALA A 303 -1.80 -8.44 26.48
N SER A 304 -3.04 -7.98 26.27
CA SER A 304 -4.10 -8.77 25.64
C SER A 304 -3.76 -9.15 24.18
N TYR A 305 -3.24 -8.21 23.40
CA TYR A 305 -2.82 -8.48 22.03
C TYR A 305 -1.59 -9.38 21.95
N GLU A 306 -0.62 -9.22 22.86
CA GLU A 306 0.53 -10.13 22.98
C GLU A 306 0.07 -11.57 23.26
N GLN A 307 -0.90 -11.74 24.16
CA GLN A 307 -1.49 -13.07 24.42
C GLN A 307 -2.20 -13.63 23.18
N GLN A 308 -3.00 -12.84 22.46
CA GLN A 308 -3.66 -13.28 21.22
C GLN A 308 -2.65 -13.69 20.14
N ILE A 309 -1.53 -12.97 20.03
CA ILE A 309 -0.46 -13.33 19.10
C ILE A 309 0.16 -14.67 19.48
N GLU A 310 0.39 -14.92 20.76
CA GLU A 310 0.96 -16.18 21.23
C GLU A 310 -0.01 -17.36 21.03
N ASP A 311 -1.30 -17.16 21.29
CA ASP A 311 -2.35 -18.14 21.00
C ASP A 311 -2.39 -18.46 19.49
N LEU A 312 -2.31 -17.45 18.62
CA LEU A 312 -2.26 -17.63 17.16
C LEU A 312 -1.01 -18.39 16.70
N LYS A 313 0.17 -18.12 17.29
CA LYS A 313 1.39 -18.90 17.00
C LYS A 313 1.22 -20.35 17.39
N SER A 314 0.65 -20.61 18.57
CA SER A 314 0.40 -21.99 19.02
C SER A 314 -0.56 -22.74 18.09
N SER A 315 -1.57 -22.03 17.56
CA SER A 315 -2.48 -22.57 16.56
C SER A 315 -1.80 -22.80 15.21
N ASP A 316 -0.90 -21.92 14.77
CA ASP A 316 -0.12 -22.09 13.54
C ASP A 316 0.81 -23.31 13.63
N GLU A 317 1.48 -23.50 14.76
CA GLU A 317 2.33 -24.66 15.02
C GLU A 317 1.53 -25.97 14.99
N SER A 318 0.33 -25.97 15.60
CA SER A 318 -0.59 -27.11 15.56
C SER A 318 -1.08 -27.42 14.14
N MET A 319 -1.41 -26.39 13.35
CA MET A 319 -1.80 -26.57 11.94
C MET A 319 -0.65 -27.10 11.09
N LYS A 320 0.60 -26.66 11.33
CA LYS A 320 1.79 -27.20 10.65
C LYS A 320 1.96 -28.69 10.92
N LEU A 321 1.87 -29.11 12.17
CA LEU A 321 1.92 -30.54 12.54
C LEU A 321 0.82 -31.35 11.84
N LEU A 322 -0.40 -30.82 11.80
CA LEU A 322 -1.51 -31.47 11.10
C LEU A 322 -1.27 -31.57 9.58
N VAL A 323 -0.70 -30.53 8.97
CA VAL A 323 -0.34 -30.55 7.54
C VAL A 323 0.76 -31.57 7.27
N ASP A 324 1.78 -31.64 8.11
CA ASP A 324 2.86 -32.62 7.99
C ASP A 324 2.31 -34.05 8.10
N ASP A 325 1.44 -34.32 9.09
CA ASP A 325 0.75 -35.60 9.23
C ASP A 325 -0.03 -35.96 7.97
N LYS A 326 -0.80 -35.00 7.41
CA LYS A 326 -1.56 -35.22 6.16
C LYS A 326 -0.68 -35.43 4.94
N ILE A 327 0.48 -34.78 4.86
CA ILE A 327 1.47 -35.03 3.82
C ILE A 327 2.01 -36.47 3.93
N THR A 328 2.30 -36.94 5.15
CA THR A 328 2.74 -38.34 5.33
C THR A 328 1.66 -39.35 4.96
N GLU A 329 0.39 -39.08 5.30
CA GLU A 329 -0.75 -39.91 4.91
C GLU A 329 -0.93 -39.94 3.37
N ALA A 330 -0.88 -38.79 2.71
CA ALA A 330 -0.96 -38.69 1.27
C ALA A 330 0.18 -39.44 0.56
N ASN A 331 1.40 -39.39 1.10
CA ASN A 331 2.53 -40.15 0.56
C ASN A 331 2.32 -41.67 0.70
N LYS A 332 1.81 -42.14 1.84
CA LYS A 332 1.44 -43.57 2.02
C LYS A 332 0.38 -44.01 1.00
N LEU A 333 -0.67 -43.22 0.82
CA LEU A 333 -1.71 -43.50 -0.17
C LEU A 333 -1.15 -43.51 -1.60
N ARG A 334 -0.23 -42.60 -1.93
CA ARG A 334 0.45 -42.60 -3.23
C ARG A 334 1.26 -43.88 -3.44
N GLU A 335 1.99 -44.35 -2.43
CA GLU A 335 2.72 -45.62 -2.49
C GLU A 335 1.78 -46.82 -2.67
N GLU A 336 0.60 -46.81 -2.05
CA GLU A 336 -0.44 -47.82 -2.24
C GLU A 336 -1.02 -47.79 -3.65
N CYS A 337 -1.28 -46.61 -4.23
CA CYS A 337 -1.70 -46.46 -5.62
C CYS A 337 -0.65 -47.05 -6.58
N VAL A 338 0.64 -46.76 -6.37
CA VAL A 338 1.72 -47.34 -7.19
C VAL A 338 1.78 -48.86 -7.06
N LYS A 339 1.52 -49.42 -5.87
CA LYS A 339 1.43 -50.88 -5.69
C LYS A 339 0.24 -51.47 -6.44
N LEU A 340 -0.92 -50.81 -6.38
CA LEU A 340 -2.13 -51.23 -7.09
C LEU A 340 -1.95 -51.16 -8.62
N GLU A 341 -1.33 -50.11 -9.15
CA GLU A 341 -1.00 -50.00 -10.59
C GLU A 341 -0.08 -51.13 -11.05
N LYS A 342 0.93 -51.49 -10.24
CA LYS A 342 1.81 -52.64 -10.53
C LYS A 342 1.04 -53.96 -10.55
N MET A 343 0.13 -54.17 -9.60
CA MET A 343 -0.73 -55.37 -9.59
C MET A 343 -1.69 -55.39 -10.78
N SER A 344 -2.29 -54.25 -11.13
CA SER A 344 -3.15 -54.12 -12.31
C SER A 344 -2.38 -54.45 -13.59
N SER A 345 -1.19 -53.87 -13.78
CA SER A 345 -0.35 -54.13 -14.95
C SER A 345 0.00 -55.60 -15.08
N LYS A 346 0.33 -56.26 -13.95
CA LYS A 346 0.60 -57.70 -13.91
C LYS A 346 -0.63 -58.53 -14.27
N LEU A 347 -1.80 -58.20 -13.74
CA LEU A 347 -3.06 -58.89 -14.09
C LEU A 347 -3.41 -58.70 -15.57
N THR A 348 -3.13 -57.53 -16.16
CA THR A 348 -3.28 -57.31 -17.59
C THR A 348 -2.34 -58.18 -18.40
N GLU A 349 -1.06 -58.29 -18.00
CA GLU A 349 -0.08 -59.18 -18.63
C GLU A 349 -0.47 -60.67 -18.53
N ASP A 350 -0.94 -61.10 -17.35
CA ASP A 350 -1.45 -62.46 -17.12
C ASP A 350 -2.70 -62.73 -18.00
N ASN A 351 -3.60 -61.76 -18.14
CA ASN A 351 -4.77 -61.87 -19.01
C ASN A 351 -4.39 -61.96 -20.49
N VAL A 352 -3.43 -61.17 -20.96
CA VAL A 352 -2.92 -61.25 -22.34
C VAL A 352 -2.30 -62.64 -22.58
N SER A 353 -1.50 -63.12 -21.64
CA SER A 353 -0.89 -64.46 -21.70
C SER A 353 -1.95 -65.57 -21.75
N MET A 354 -3.02 -65.44 -20.96
CA MET A 354 -4.15 -66.38 -20.97
C MET A 354 -4.91 -66.34 -22.29
N SER A 355 -5.16 -65.15 -22.85
CA SER A 355 -5.81 -65.00 -24.17
C SER A 355 -4.98 -65.63 -25.30
N VAL A 356 -3.66 -65.45 -25.28
CA VAL A 356 -2.73 -66.09 -26.24
C VAL A 356 -2.80 -67.62 -26.11
N LEU A 357 -2.81 -68.15 -24.89
CA LEU A 357 -2.95 -69.59 -24.64
C LEU A 357 -4.31 -70.12 -25.14
N ILE A 358 -5.40 -69.39 -24.91
CA ILE A 358 -6.73 -69.75 -25.42
C ILE A 358 -6.72 -69.83 -26.94
N GLU A 359 -6.12 -68.86 -27.63
CA GLU A 359 -6.07 -68.84 -29.09
C GLU A 359 -5.18 -69.96 -29.65
N GLU A 360 -4.05 -70.26 -29.00
CA GLU A 360 -3.23 -71.42 -29.35
C GLU A 360 -4.01 -72.74 -29.19
N LEU A 361 -4.77 -72.90 -28.11
CA LEU A 361 -5.63 -74.06 -27.90
C LEU A 361 -6.74 -74.16 -28.95
N LYS A 362 -7.35 -73.05 -29.38
CA LYS A 362 -8.31 -73.05 -30.50
C LYS A 362 -7.66 -73.51 -31.80
N ILE A 363 -6.48 -72.99 -32.14
CA ILE A 363 -5.75 -73.40 -33.35
C ILE A 363 -5.44 -74.90 -33.32
N ARG A 364 -4.96 -75.42 -32.18
CA ARG A 364 -4.74 -76.86 -32.00
C ARG A 364 -6.02 -77.67 -32.14
N LEU A 365 -7.12 -77.19 -31.58
CA LEU A 365 -8.43 -77.83 -31.68
C LEU A 365 -8.92 -77.85 -33.14
N SER A 366 -8.81 -76.75 -33.88
CA SER A 366 -9.17 -76.67 -35.30
C SER A 366 -8.31 -77.60 -36.16
N ARG A 367 -7.00 -77.69 -35.89
CA ARG A 367 -6.11 -78.63 -36.56
C ARG A 367 -6.52 -80.08 -36.32
N ALA A 368 -6.78 -80.45 -35.07
CA ALA A 368 -7.24 -81.79 -34.72
C ALA A 368 -8.60 -82.12 -35.38
N HIS A 369 -9.52 -81.16 -35.46
CA HIS A 369 -10.78 -81.34 -36.21
C HIS A 369 -10.54 -81.58 -37.69
N HIS A 370 -9.62 -80.83 -38.31
CA HIS A 370 -9.26 -81.02 -39.71
C HIS A 370 -8.65 -82.41 -39.96
N GLU A 371 -7.70 -82.83 -39.12
CA GLU A 371 -7.10 -84.18 -39.19
C GLU A 371 -8.16 -85.28 -39.01
N ILE A 372 -9.11 -85.11 -38.09
CA ILE A 372 -10.24 -86.05 -37.93
C ILE A 372 -11.09 -86.11 -39.20
N GLU A 373 -11.34 -84.98 -39.85
CA GLU A 373 -12.17 -84.94 -41.07
C GLU A 373 -11.43 -85.54 -42.28
N GLU A 374 -10.13 -85.30 -42.41
CA GLU A 374 -9.28 -85.98 -43.39
C GLU A 374 -9.26 -87.50 -43.16
N LEU A 375 -9.11 -87.94 -41.91
CA LEU A 375 -9.18 -89.37 -41.55
C LEU A 375 -10.56 -89.95 -41.85
N ARG A 376 -11.66 -89.22 -41.57
CA ARG A 376 -13.02 -89.64 -41.93
C ARG A 376 -13.19 -89.79 -43.43
N SER A 377 -12.70 -88.83 -44.21
CA SER A 377 -12.70 -88.89 -45.68
C SER A 377 -11.88 -90.06 -46.20
N SER A 378 -10.68 -90.28 -45.65
CA SER A 378 -9.84 -91.43 -45.98
C SER A 378 -10.52 -92.76 -45.65
N VAL A 379 -11.20 -92.88 -44.49
CA VAL A 379 -11.95 -94.07 -44.11
C VAL A 379 -13.17 -94.27 -45.03
N ALA A 380 -13.85 -93.19 -45.44
CA ALA A 380 -14.95 -93.27 -46.40
C ALA A 380 -14.46 -93.76 -47.77
N ASN A 381 -13.35 -93.25 -48.26
CA ASN A 381 -12.72 -93.68 -49.51
C ASN A 381 -12.26 -95.14 -49.44
N GLU A 382 -11.66 -95.56 -48.32
CA GLU A 382 -11.27 -96.96 -48.09
C GLU A 382 -12.50 -97.88 -48.03
N ARG A 383 -13.60 -97.45 -47.39
CA ARG A 383 -14.87 -98.19 -47.41
C ARG A 383 -15.42 -98.30 -48.83
N GLN A 384 -15.37 -97.24 -49.61
CA GLN A 384 -15.80 -97.24 -51.01
C GLN A 384 -14.91 -98.15 -51.87
N ALA A 385 -13.60 -98.14 -51.65
CA ALA A 385 -12.66 -99.04 -52.33
C ALA A 385 -12.92 -100.51 -51.95
N ARG A 386 -13.17 -100.81 -50.68
CA ARG A 386 -13.57 -102.16 -50.23
C ARG A 386 -14.90 -102.58 -50.81
N GLN A 387 -15.86 -101.67 -50.89
CA GLN A 387 -17.14 -101.94 -51.54
C GLN A 387 -16.94 -102.22 -53.04
N ALA A 388 -16.09 -101.47 -53.73
CA ALA A 388 -15.75 -101.73 -55.13
C ALA A 388 -15.02 -103.08 -55.31
N VAL A 389 -14.16 -103.48 -54.36
CA VAL A 389 -13.52 -104.81 -54.36
C VAL A 389 -14.52 -105.91 -54.04
N GLU A 390 -15.45 -105.71 -53.11
CA GLU A 390 -16.55 -106.65 -52.85
C GLU A 390 -17.46 -106.78 -54.06
N GLU A 391 -17.79 -105.68 -54.74
CA GLU A 391 -18.55 -105.68 -55.98
C GLU A 391 -17.78 -106.35 -57.11
N ALA A 392 -16.47 -106.14 -57.24
CA ALA A 392 -15.61 -106.84 -58.20
C ALA A 392 -15.47 -108.34 -57.87
N SER A 393 -15.42 -108.69 -56.58
CA SER A 393 -15.42 -110.08 -56.09
C SER A 393 -16.76 -110.75 -56.36
N ARG A 394 -17.87 -110.05 -56.13
CA ARG A 394 -19.22 -110.47 -56.55
C ARG A 394 -19.30 -110.60 -58.07
N GLN A 395 -18.69 -109.71 -58.84
CA GLN A 395 -18.61 -109.83 -60.30
C GLN A 395 -17.74 -111.01 -60.77
N CYS A 396 -16.67 -111.35 -60.06
CA CYS A 396 -15.87 -112.55 -60.30
C CYS A 396 -16.63 -113.83 -59.91
N VAL A 397 -17.39 -113.80 -58.81
CA VAL A 397 -18.29 -114.87 -58.42
C VAL A 397 -19.42 -115.01 -59.44
N ASP A 398 -19.99 -113.91 -59.93
CA ASP A 398 -20.98 -113.87 -61.02
C ASP A 398 -20.40 -114.32 -62.35
N LEU A 399 -19.11 -114.08 -62.65
CA LEU A 399 -18.46 -114.61 -63.84
C LEU A 399 -18.18 -116.12 -63.70
N ASN A 400 -17.83 -116.59 -62.50
CA ASN A 400 -17.71 -118.02 -62.19
C ASN A 400 -19.07 -118.74 -62.21
N ILE A 401 -20.11 -118.06 -61.74
CA ILE A 401 -21.50 -118.49 -61.81
C ILE A 401 -21.96 -118.45 -63.26
N LYS A 402 -21.66 -117.41 -64.06
CA LYS A 402 -21.93 -117.35 -65.51
C LYS A 402 -21.18 -118.41 -66.32
N LEU A 403 -19.99 -118.83 -65.89
CA LEU A 403 -19.26 -119.95 -66.49
C LEU A 403 -19.93 -121.31 -66.16
N ARG A 404 -20.50 -121.45 -64.95
CA ARG A 404 -21.35 -122.59 -64.55
C ARG A 404 -22.77 -122.51 -65.11
N GLU A 405 -23.30 -121.33 -65.33
CA GLU A 405 -24.62 -121.03 -65.87
C GLU A 405 -24.61 -121.08 -67.39
N GLN A 406 -23.51 -120.84 -68.11
CA GLN A 406 -23.43 -121.26 -69.52
C GLN A 406 -23.47 -122.79 -69.67
N SER A 407 -23.07 -123.51 -68.61
CA SER A 407 -23.21 -124.97 -68.52
C SER A 407 -24.60 -125.43 -68.02
N ILE A 408 -25.44 -124.53 -67.50
CA ILE A 408 -26.78 -124.82 -66.92
C ILE A 408 -27.92 -124.03 -67.64
N GLN A 409 -27.62 -123.01 -68.46
CA GLN A 409 -28.51 -122.25 -69.36
C GLN A 409 -28.97 -123.08 -70.56
N VAL A 410 -28.40 -124.27 -70.75
CA VAL A 410 -28.96 -125.32 -71.61
C VAL A 410 -30.11 -126.08 -70.90
N LYS A 411 -30.31 -125.91 -69.59
CA LYS A 411 -31.32 -126.65 -68.79
C LYS A 411 -32.35 -125.79 -68.04
N ASP A 412 -32.04 -124.57 -67.59
CA ASP A 412 -32.94 -123.82 -66.69
C ASP A 412 -33.55 -122.51 -67.26
N LEU A 413 -33.40 -122.25 -68.57
CA LEU A 413 -34.26 -121.31 -69.33
C LEU A 413 -35.76 -121.72 -69.32
N THR A 414 -36.08 -122.86 -68.71
CA THR A 414 -37.42 -123.45 -68.65
C THR A 414 -38.19 -123.11 -67.36
N THR A 415 -37.56 -122.58 -66.31
CA THR A 415 -38.16 -122.59 -64.95
C THR A 415 -38.08 -121.28 -64.14
N ALA A 416 -37.44 -120.22 -64.63
CA ALA A 416 -37.25 -118.96 -63.88
C ALA A 416 -38.07 -117.76 -64.38
N ASN A 417 -39.05 -118.00 -65.27
CA ASN A 417 -40.01 -116.97 -65.71
C ASN A 417 -41.19 -116.76 -64.73
N GLU A 418 -41.23 -117.50 -63.60
CA GLU A 418 -42.38 -117.52 -62.69
C GLU A 418 -42.16 -116.77 -61.36
N LYS A 419 -40.95 -116.25 -61.04
CA LYS A 419 -40.65 -115.70 -59.70
C LYS A 419 -40.50 -114.17 -59.59
N MET A 420 -40.40 -113.43 -60.70
CA MET A 420 -40.26 -111.96 -60.69
C MET A 420 -41.53 -111.17 -60.31
N SER A 421 -42.69 -111.83 -60.20
CA SER A 421 -43.94 -111.14 -59.81
C SER A 421 -44.08 -110.86 -58.30
N ALA A 422 -43.21 -111.41 -57.43
CA ALA A 422 -43.41 -111.33 -55.98
C ALA A 422 -42.59 -110.22 -55.26
N GLU A 423 -41.58 -109.61 -55.89
CA GLU A 423 -40.71 -108.61 -55.23
C GLU A 423 -41.21 -107.15 -55.36
N LEU A 424 -42.21 -106.88 -56.21
CA LEU A 424 -42.75 -105.52 -56.40
C LEU A 424 -43.66 -105.03 -55.26
N ASP A 425 -44.13 -105.92 -54.37
CA ASP A 425 -45.03 -105.56 -53.25
C ASP A 425 -44.30 -105.16 -51.95
N PHE A 426 -43.02 -105.51 -51.79
CA PHE A 426 -42.24 -105.19 -50.58
C PHE A 426 -41.85 -103.70 -50.48
N LEU A 427 -41.59 -103.05 -51.63
CA LEU A 427 -41.13 -101.66 -51.69
C LEU A 427 -42.24 -100.62 -51.40
N ARG A 428 -43.50 -101.03 -51.25
CA ARG A 428 -44.61 -100.12 -50.92
C ARG A 428 -44.80 -99.91 -49.40
N GLN A 429 -44.14 -100.67 -48.54
CA GLN A 429 -44.36 -100.63 -47.09
C GLN A 429 -43.35 -99.76 -46.30
N GLU A 430 -42.23 -99.36 -46.92
CA GLU A 430 -41.14 -98.63 -46.26
C GLU A 430 -41.30 -97.09 -46.27
N ILE A 431 -42.25 -96.57 -47.05
CA ILE A 431 -42.49 -95.11 -47.21
C ILE A 431 -43.34 -94.53 -46.06
N VAL A 432 -44.00 -95.35 -45.25
CA VAL A 432 -44.94 -94.88 -44.19
C VAL A 432 -44.26 -94.65 -42.82
N THR A 433 -43.03 -95.12 -42.61
CA THR A 433 -42.38 -95.12 -41.27
C THR A 433 -41.34 -94.03 -41.02
N SER A 434 -40.97 -93.21 -42.02
CA SER A 434 -39.91 -92.19 -41.90
C SER A 434 -40.39 -90.75 -41.63
N GLY A 435 -41.69 -90.45 -41.76
CA GLY A 435 -42.22 -89.07 -41.69
C GLY A 435 -42.52 -88.48 -40.31
N THR A 436 -42.52 -89.26 -39.22
CA THR A 436 -43.01 -88.79 -37.90
C THR A 436 -41.93 -88.42 -36.88
N LYS A 437 -40.64 -88.73 -37.11
CA LYS A 437 -39.55 -88.44 -36.15
C LYS A 437 -38.82 -87.11 -36.37
N GLU A 438 -38.95 -86.48 -37.52
CA GLU A 438 -38.29 -85.20 -37.81
C GLU A 438 -39.13 -83.98 -37.39
N LEU A 439 -40.45 -84.13 -37.25
CA LEU A 439 -41.35 -83.05 -36.85
C LEU A 439 -41.26 -82.71 -35.35
N GLU A 440 -41.02 -83.69 -34.48
CA GLU A 440 -40.89 -83.47 -33.02
C GLU A 440 -39.55 -82.83 -32.63
N ARG A 441 -38.46 -83.06 -33.38
CA ARG A 441 -37.16 -82.41 -33.13
C ARG A 441 -37.17 -80.92 -33.45
N CYS A 442 -37.90 -80.50 -34.48
CA CYS A 442 -37.99 -79.09 -34.85
C CYS A 442 -38.84 -78.28 -33.86
N SER A 443 -39.83 -78.91 -33.20
CA SER A 443 -40.66 -78.30 -32.16
C SER A 443 -39.86 -77.98 -30.88
N GLY A 444 -38.99 -78.89 -30.42
CA GLY A 444 -38.17 -78.68 -29.23
C GLY A 444 -37.12 -77.57 -29.38
N ALA A 445 -36.48 -77.48 -30.54
CA ALA A 445 -35.48 -76.44 -30.82
C ALA A 445 -36.10 -75.02 -30.91
N LEU A 446 -37.36 -74.91 -31.32
CA LEU A 446 -38.06 -73.62 -31.39
C LEU A 446 -38.36 -73.06 -29.99
N ALA A 447 -38.84 -73.91 -29.07
CA ALA A 447 -39.16 -73.52 -27.69
C ALA A 447 -37.91 -73.11 -26.88
N GLU A 448 -36.77 -73.77 -27.12
CA GLU A 448 -35.49 -73.40 -26.49
C GLU A 448 -34.99 -72.03 -26.99
N CYS A 449 -35.21 -71.73 -28.28
CA CYS A 449 -34.85 -70.45 -28.87
C CYS A 449 -35.70 -69.29 -28.30
N GLU A 450 -37.00 -69.51 -28.10
CA GLU A 450 -37.90 -68.54 -27.45
C GLU A 450 -37.48 -68.25 -26.00
N GLN A 451 -37.15 -69.29 -25.22
CA GLN A 451 -36.71 -69.12 -23.85
C GLN A 451 -35.36 -68.39 -23.73
N ASN A 452 -34.44 -68.64 -24.66
CA ASN A 452 -33.15 -67.94 -24.71
C ASN A 452 -33.32 -66.46 -25.10
N LEU A 453 -34.28 -66.15 -25.99
CA LEU A 453 -34.60 -64.77 -26.34
C LEU A 453 -35.21 -64.01 -25.16
N GLU A 454 -36.12 -64.62 -24.40
CA GLU A 454 -36.69 -63.99 -23.20
C GLU A 454 -35.61 -63.71 -22.14
N ARG A 455 -34.66 -64.64 -21.94
CA ARG A 455 -33.54 -64.44 -21.02
C ARG A 455 -32.64 -63.29 -21.47
N ALA A 456 -32.32 -63.20 -22.77
CA ALA A 456 -31.52 -62.12 -23.32
C ALA A 456 -32.22 -60.74 -23.20
N ILE A 457 -33.55 -60.69 -23.35
CA ILE A 457 -34.33 -59.46 -23.15
C ILE A 457 -34.32 -59.03 -21.68
N ALA A 458 -34.46 -59.97 -20.75
CA ALA A 458 -34.39 -59.69 -19.31
C ALA A 458 -33.00 -59.19 -18.90
N GLU A 459 -31.92 -59.84 -19.37
CA GLU A 459 -30.55 -59.41 -19.13
C GLU A 459 -30.28 -58.01 -19.70
N LYS A 460 -30.72 -57.74 -20.93
CA LYS A 460 -30.62 -56.41 -21.55
C LYS A 460 -31.31 -55.33 -20.70
N LYS A 461 -32.48 -55.64 -20.12
CA LYS A 461 -33.20 -54.70 -19.25
C LYS A 461 -32.41 -54.41 -17.97
N THR A 462 -31.83 -55.43 -17.33
CA THR A 462 -30.99 -55.22 -16.13
C THR A 462 -29.71 -54.44 -16.42
N LEU A 463 -29.15 -54.55 -17.63
CA LEU A 463 -27.99 -53.78 -18.05
C LEU A 463 -28.35 -52.31 -18.29
N LEU A 464 -29.51 -52.04 -18.89
CA LEU A 464 -30.04 -50.68 -19.05
C LEU A 464 -30.29 -49.99 -17.70
N ASP A 465 -30.89 -50.69 -16.74
CA ASP A 465 -31.12 -50.14 -15.39
C ASP A 465 -29.78 -49.80 -14.68
N LYS A 466 -28.72 -50.61 -14.91
CA LYS A 466 -27.37 -50.34 -14.40
C LYS A 466 -26.70 -49.16 -15.12
N GLU A 467 -26.89 -49.03 -16.43
CA GLU A 467 -26.39 -47.92 -17.21
C GLU A 467 -27.00 -46.60 -16.73
N GLU A 468 -28.31 -46.56 -16.48
CA GLU A 468 -29.00 -45.39 -15.92
C GLU A 468 -28.44 -45.01 -14.54
N PHE A 469 -28.25 -46.00 -13.65
CA PHE A 469 -27.61 -45.80 -12.35
C PHE A 469 -26.19 -45.22 -12.45
N TYR A 470 -25.34 -45.75 -13.34
CA TYR A 470 -23.99 -45.21 -13.53
C TYR A 470 -24.00 -43.82 -14.14
N THR A 471 -24.96 -43.52 -15.01
CA THR A 471 -25.11 -42.18 -15.59
C THR A 471 -25.45 -41.16 -14.52
N GLU A 472 -26.33 -41.52 -13.57
CA GLU A 472 -26.67 -40.67 -12.42
C GLU A 472 -25.46 -40.47 -11.48
N GLU A 473 -24.69 -41.53 -11.20
CA GLU A 473 -23.51 -41.43 -10.34
C GLU A 473 -22.36 -40.65 -11.01
N ILE A 474 -22.22 -40.75 -12.34
CA ILE A 474 -21.31 -39.90 -13.12
C ILE A 474 -21.76 -38.43 -13.03
N ALA A 475 -23.05 -38.14 -13.16
CA ALA A 475 -23.57 -36.77 -13.03
C ALA A 475 -23.29 -36.20 -11.63
N LYS A 476 -23.47 -37.01 -10.58
CA LYS A 476 -23.15 -36.64 -9.20
C LYS A 476 -21.65 -36.40 -8.97
N MET A 477 -20.79 -37.26 -9.51
CA MET A 477 -19.33 -37.04 -9.49
C MET A 477 -18.94 -35.76 -10.26
N SER A 478 -19.61 -35.49 -11.38
CA SER A 478 -19.40 -34.27 -12.17
C SER A 478 -19.75 -33.02 -11.36
N SER A 479 -20.88 -33.04 -10.64
CA SER A 479 -21.32 -31.97 -9.73
C SER A 479 -20.28 -31.73 -8.61
N LEU A 480 -19.80 -32.80 -7.96
CA LEU A 480 -18.78 -32.71 -6.93
C LEU A 480 -17.44 -32.17 -7.46
N ARG A 481 -17.04 -32.51 -8.69
CA ARG A 481 -15.84 -31.92 -9.33
C ARG A 481 -15.99 -30.41 -9.56
N VAL A 482 -17.17 -29.95 -9.95
CA VAL A 482 -17.43 -28.52 -10.12
C VAL A 482 -17.38 -27.79 -8.77
N GLU A 483 -17.92 -28.39 -7.71
CA GLU A 483 -17.83 -27.84 -6.35
C GLU A 483 -16.39 -27.83 -5.82
N LEU A 484 -15.61 -28.89 -6.04
CA LEU A 484 -14.19 -28.91 -5.66
C LEU A 484 -13.40 -27.84 -6.40
N LYS A 485 -13.65 -27.67 -7.70
CA LYS A 485 -13.01 -26.62 -8.49
C LYS A 485 -13.33 -25.22 -7.99
N SER A 486 -14.60 -24.96 -7.64
CA SER A 486 -14.97 -23.64 -7.08
C SER A 486 -14.34 -23.39 -5.71
N ARG A 487 -14.15 -24.43 -4.89
CA ARG A 487 -13.38 -24.33 -3.64
C ARG A 487 -11.91 -24.06 -3.88
N ASP A 488 -11.29 -24.70 -4.86
CA ASP A 488 -9.89 -24.45 -5.24
C ASP A 488 -9.69 -23.01 -5.74
N ASP A 489 -10.64 -22.49 -6.53
CA ASP A 489 -10.62 -21.10 -7.00
C ASP A 489 -10.69 -20.10 -5.81
N ILE A 490 -11.56 -20.36 -4.82
CA ILE A 490 -11.66 -19.56 -3.58
C ILE A 490 -10.35 -19.65 -2.78
N ILE A 491 -9.76 -20.84 -2.63
CA ILE A 491 -8.49 -21.01 -1.91
C ILE A 491 -7.37 -20.24 -2.63
N ALA A 492 -7.34 -20.25 -3.96
CA ALA A 492 -6.37 -19.49 -4.73
C ALA A 492 -6.53 -17.98 -4.53
N GLU A 493 -7.76 -17.46 -4.51
CA GLU A 493 -8.06 -16.05 -4.23
C GLU A 493 -7.66 -15.65 -2.80
N LEU A 494 -7.94 -16.50 -1.81
CA LEU A 494 -7.53 -16.29 -0.43
C LEU A 494 -6.00 -16.25 -0.28
N LYS A 495 -5.27 -17.16 -0.94
CA LYS A 495 -3.79 -17.15 -0.95
C LYS A 495 -3.23 -15.89 -1.61
N LEU A 496 -3.86 -15.42 -2.67
CA LEU A 496 -3.47 -14.17 -3.35
C LEU A 496 -3.68 -12.95 -2.43
N SER A 497 -4.81 -12.93 -1.72
CA SER A 497 -5.14 -11.89 -0.74
C SER A 497 -4.18 -11.92 0.46
N GLN A 498 -3.86 -13.11 0.98
CA GLN A 498 -2.87 -13.32 2.04
C GLN A 498 -1.49 -12.78 1.62
N LYS A 499 -1.03 -13.12 0.42
CA LYS A 499 0.24 -12.61 -0.12
C LYS A 499 0.24 -11.10 -0.25
N SER A 500 -0.83 -10.50 -0.78
CA SER A 500 -0.95 -9.04 -0.89
C SER A 500 -0.92 -8.35 0.48
N LEU A 501 -1.54 -8.94 1.50
CA LEU A 501 -1.49 -8.42 2.87
C LEU A 501 -0.09 -8.54 3.47
N GLN A 502 0.60 -9.65 3.22
CA GLN A 502 1.97 -9.86 3.66
C GLN A 502 2.95 -8.87 3.00
N ASP A 503 2.82 -8.64 1.69
CA ASP A 503 3.59 -7.63 0.95
C ASP A 503 3.28 -6.22 1.48
N SER A 504 2.01 -5.92 1.80
CA SER A 504 1.65 -4.64 2.42
C SER A 504 2.23 -4.47 3.83
N LEU A 505 2.24 -5.54 4.63
CA LEU A 505 2.78 -5.52 6.00
C LEU A 505 4.30 -5.35 6.00
N THR A 506 4.99 -6.02 5.09
CA THR A 506 6.45 -5.88 4.92
C THR A 506 6.82 -4.48 4.47
N ASN A 507 6.10 -3.91 3.49
CA ASN A 507 6.28 -2.52 3.07
C ASN A 507 6.05 -1.53 4.22
N LYS A 508 4.98 -1.70 4.99
CA LYS A 508 4.71 -0.83 6.16
C LYS A 508 5.73 -1.00 7.28
N SER A 509 6.27 -2.20 7.45
CA SER A 509 7.36 -2.44 8.41
C SER A 509 8.66 -1.75 7.97
N ALA A 510 8.94 -1.73 6.66
CA ALA A 510 10.07 -0.99 6.09
C ALA A 510 9.90 0.53 6.26
N GLU A 511 8.71 1.08 5.96
CA GLU A 511 8.40 2.50 6.20
C GLU A 511 8.58 2.88 7.69
N LEU A 512 8.13 2.02 8.62
CA LEU A 512 8.31 2.24 10.06
C LEU A 512 9.79 2.19 10.48
N ALA A 513 10.59 1.32 9.86
CA ALA A 513 12.03 1.28 10.10
C ALA A 513 12.71 2.56 9.62
N GLU A 514 12.35 3.04 8.42
CA GLU A 514 12.87 4.29 7.87
C GLU A 514 12.50 5.50 8.74
N LEU A 515 11.24 5.60 9.18
CA LEU A 515 10.80 6.66 10.10
C LEU A 515 11.52 6.59 11.46
N ARG A 516 11.80 5.38 11.96
CA ARG A 516 12.57 5.20 13.20
C ARG A 516 14.01 5.67 13.03
N ASP A 517 14.63 5.42 11.89
CA ASP A 517 15.99 5.88 11.60
C ASP A 517 16.02 7.41 11.39
N GLN A 518 15.06 7.99 10.67
CA GLN A 518 14.91 9.45 10.58
C GLN A 518 14.74 10.11 11.96
N LEU A 519 13.95 9.51 12.86
CA LEU A 519 13.79 9.99 14.22
C LEU A 519 15.10 9.87 15.04
N ARG A 520 15.90 8.83 14.79
CA ARG A 520 17.20 8.66 15.42
C ARG A 520 18.19 9.73 14.96
N ASP A 521 18.24 10.00 13.67
CA ASP A 521 19.09 11.03 13.07
C ASP A 521 18.68 12.42 13.56
N SER A 522 17.38 12.71 13.59
CA SER A 522 16.88 13.98 14.13
C SER A 522 17.19 14.14 15.62
N ASN A 523 17.13 13.06 16.41
CA ASN A 523 17.54 13.09 17.82
C ASN A 523 19.04 13.29 17.99
N TYR A 524 19.86 12.73 17.09
CA TYR A 524 21.30 12.94 17.07
C TYR A 524 21.64 14.40 16.78
N GLU A 525 21.04 15.00 15.76
CA GLU A 525 21.20 16.43 15.47
C GLU A 525 20.71 17.32 16.62
N CYS A 526 19.57 17.00 17.25
CA CYS A 526 19.10 17.69 18.45
C CYS A 526 20.05 17.55 19.66
N ARG A 527 20.82 16.45 19.76
CA ARG A 527 21.86 16.31 20.78
C ARG A 527 23.06 17.17 20.42
N LYS A 528 23.51 17.12 19.17
CA LYS A 528 24.63 17.92 18.65
C LYS A 528 24.39 19.42 18.82
N ILE A 529 23.22 19.93 18.45
CA ILE A 529 22.84 21.33 18.65
C ILE A 529 22.87 21.71 20.14
N ARG A 530 22.44 20.81 21.04
CA ARG A 530 22.50 21.04 22.50
C ARG A 530 23.94 21.08 23.03
N GLU A 531 24.84 20.29 22.47
CA GLU A 531 26.28 20.35 22.78
C GLU A 531 26.88 21.66 22.27
N GLU A 532 26.64 22.02 21.00
CA GLU A 532 27.11 23.28 20.41
C GLU A 532 26.59 24.51 21.16
N PHE A 533 25.33 24.50 21.61
CA PHE A 533 24.76 25.57 22.42
C PHE A 533 25.40 25.67 23.80
N ARG A 534 25.72 24.53 24.42
CA ARG A 534 26.44 24.49 25.71
C ARG A 534 27.84 25.08 25.56
N ASP A 535 28.57 24.69 24.52
CA ASP A 535 29.90 25.22 24.22
C ASP A 535 29.85 26.74 23.96
N PHE A 536 28.83 27.21 23.23
CA PHE A 536 28.58 28.63 23.03
C PHE A 536 28.32 29.36 24.35
N GLN A 537 27.47 28.81 25.21
CA GLN A 537 27.17 29.39 26.51
C GLN A 537 28.42 29.47 27.41
N GLU A 538 29.21 28.40 27.50
CA GLU A 538 30.46 28.38 28.26
C GLU A 538 31.46 29.42 27.73
N SER A 539 31.56 29.55 26.39
CA SER A 539 32.39 30.57 25.76
C SER A 539 31.89 32.00 26.06
N ALA A 540 30.58 32.24 26.04
CA ALA A 540 29.99 33.53 26.36
C ALA A 540 30.20 33.91 27.83
N GLU A 541 30.02 32.94 28.74
CA GLU A 541 30.30 33.12 30.17
C GLU A 541 31.78 33.43 30.41
N HIS A 542 32.70 32.73 29.74
CA HIS A 542 34.14 33.03 29.82
C HIS A 542 34.45 34.45 29.33
N GLN A 543 33.82 34.88 28.23
CA GLN A 543 34.00 36.23 27.68
C GLN A 543 33.44 37.30 28.63
N TYR A 544 32.29 37.05 29.24
CA TYR A 544 31.70 37.94 30.23
C TYR A 544 32.58 38.04 31.48
N CYS A 545 33.04 36.92 32.03
CA CYS A 545 33.98 36.90 33.15
C CYS A 545 35.29 37.64 32.83
N ALA A 546 35.83 37.47 31.63
CA ALA A 546 37.02 38.21 31.18
C ALA A 546 36.76 39.72 31.14
N THR A 547 35.61 40.13 30.62
CA THR A 547 35.20 41.55 30.55
C THR A 547 35.00 42.14 31.94
N VAL A 548 34.32 41.42 32.84
CA VAL A 548 34.14 41.84 34.24
C VAL A 548 35.50 41.98 34.92
N LYS A 549 36.42 41.03 34.72
CA LYS A 549 37.78 41.10 35.28
C LYS A 549 38.55 42.31 34.76
N GLU A 550 38.46 42.63 33.48
CA GLU A 550 39.05 43.84 32.90
C GLU A 550 38.44 45.11 33.51
N LYS A 551 37.11 45.17 33.67
CA LYS A 551 36.43 46.31 34.31
C LYS A 551 36.82 46.46 35.78
N CYS A 552 36.95 45.38 36.53
CA CYS A 552 37.46 45.41 37.90
C CYS A 552 38.88 45.97 37.96
N GLN A 553 39.77 45.56 37.05
CA GLN A 553 41.13 46.12 36.96
C GLN A 553 41.14 47.62 36.66
N ILE A 554 40.24 48.08 35.78
CA ILE A 554 40.08 49.52 35.50
C ILE A 554 39.60 50.26 36.75
N ILE A 555 38.61 49.72 37.48
CA ILE A 555 38.11 50.31 38.73
C ILE A 555 39.23 50.36 39.77
N GLU A 556 40.00 49.29 39.96
CA GLU A 556 41.16 49.27 40.85
C GLU A 556 42.19 50.34 40.47
N ALA A 557 42.48 50.51 39.17
CA ALA A 557 43.39 51.54 38.68
C ALA A 557 42.86 52.97 38.93
N ILE A 558 41.56 53.20 38.74
CA ILE A 558 40.91 54.48 39.04
C ILE A 558 40.94 54.76 40.54
N SER A 559 40.59 53.77 41.36
CA SER A 559 40.63 53.87 42.83
C SER A 559 42.04 54.15 43.34
N ALA A 560 43.06 53.48 42.79
CA ALA A 560 44.45 53.77 43.11
C ALA A 560 44.86 55.20 42.74
N ARG A 561 44.37 55.72 41.60
CA ARG A 561 44.61 57.08 41.15
C ARG A 561 43.87 58.14 41.97
N LEU A 562 42.64 57.84 42.42
CA LEU A 562 41.89 58.67 43.36
C LEU A 562 42.59 58.73 44.72
N ALA A 563 43.05 57.59 45.25
CA ALA A 563 43.84 57.57 46.49
C ALA A 563 45.15 58.38 46.38
N GLN A 564 45.79 58.39 45.20
CA GLN A 564 46.94 59.25 44.91
C GLN A 564 46.59 60.75 44.86
N LEU A 565 45.37 61.09 44.42
CA LEU A 565 44.88 62.48 44.40
C LEU A 565 44.45 62.95 45.80
N GLU A 566 43.88 62.07 46.62
CA GLU A 566 43.53 62.36 48.02
C GLU A 566 44.76 62.52 48.92
N THR A 567 45.89 61.93 48.54
CA THR A 567 47.18 62.11 49.24
C THR A 567 47.98 63.32 48.72
N TYR A 568 47.46 64.08 47.75
CA TYR A 568 48.10 65.28 47.23
C TYR A 568 47.84 66.49 48.16
N PRO A 569 48.84 67.00 48.89
CA PRO A 569 48.63 68.04 49.89
C PRO A 569 48.58 69.41 49.21
N GLY A 570 47.36 69.99 49.19
CA GLY A 570 47.15 71.42 49.19
C GLY A 570 47.10 72.11 47.81
N GLN A 571 45.89 72.39 47.36
CA GLN A 571 45.51 73.73 46.86
C GLN A 571 44.00 73.83 46.74
N VAL A 572 43.38 74.44 47.75
CA VAL A 572 41.99 74.91 47.72
C VAL A 572 41.94 76.10 46.76
N LEU A 573 41.41 75.91 45.55
CA LEU A 573 41.17 77.02 44.63
C LEU A 573 39.77 77.58 44.86
N SER A 574 39.77 78.74 45.51
CA SER A 574 38.70 79.73 45.58
C SER A 574 38.24 80.11 44.16
N ILE A 575 36.94 79.93 43.90
CA ILE A 575 36.29 80.37 42.66
C ILE A 575 35.59 81.68 42.97
N ASN A 576 36.15 82.78 42.48
CA ASN A 576 35.50 84.07 42.34
C ASN A 576 35.54 84.51 40.87
N ASP A 577 34.49 85.22 40.49
CA ASP A 577 34.17 85.81 39.20
C ASP A 577 35.35 86.31 38.34
N SER A 578 35.27 86.07 37.03
CA SER A 578 35.07 87.11 36.00
C SER A 578 35.70 86.76 34.63
N ALA A 579 34.87 86.94 33.60
CA ALA A 579 35.15 87.56 32.30
C ALA A 579 36.38 87.20 31.43
N ARG A 580 36.06 87.08 30.13
CA ARG A 580 36.84 87.39 28.91
C ARG A 580 37.65 86.28 28.21
N ARG A 581 37.12 85.91 27.03
CA ARG A 581 37.72 85.99 25.68
C ARG A 581 39.24 85.91 25.57
N ILE A 582 39.73 85.00 24.73
CA ILE A 582 40.76 85.12 23.66
C ILE A 582 40.76 83.75 22.92
N ASN A 583 40.16 83.62 21.73
CA ASN A 583 40.78 83.72 20.40
C ASN A 583 42.21 83.15 20.28
N VAL A 584 42.34 81.93 19.77
CA VAL A 584 43.53 81.52 19.00
C VAL A 584 43.06 80.82 17.72
N GLU A 585 43.15 81.56 16.63
CA GLU A 585 43.15 81.07 15.26
C GLU A 585 44.41 80.22 15.02
N GLU A 586 44.29 79.04 14.39
CA GLU A 586 45.29 78.64 13.40
C GLU A 586 44.76 77.68 12.32
N LYS A 587 44.62 78.26 11.13
CA LYS A 587 44.93 77.74 9.78
C LYS A 587 44.25 76.46 9.27
N THR A 588 43.08 76.70 8.70
CA THR A 588 42.69 76.34 7.32
C THR A 588 43.63 75.48 6.45
N LYS A 589 43.09 74.35 5.96
CA LYS A 589 43.22 73.96 4.55
C LYS A 589 41.89 73.42 4.04
N ARG A 590 41.25 74.20 3.16
CA ARG A 590 40.05 73.83 2.39
C ARG A 590 40.44 72.89 1.24
N ILE A 591 39.69 71.81 1.09
CA ILE A 591 39.35 71.13 -0.17
C ILE A 591 37.87 70.78 0.02
N ASP A 592 36.96 71.63 -0.45
CA ASP A 592 36.28 71.61 -1.75
C ASP A 592 35.09 70.64 -1.77
N ASP A 593 33.94 71.21 -2.10
CA ASP A 593 32.59 70.64 -1.96
C ASP A 593 32.37 69.43 -2.87
N GLY A 594 32.03 68.30 -2.25
CA GLY A 594 31.38 67.18 -2.91
C GLY A 594 30.28 66.66 -2.00
N ALA A 595 29.03 66.83 -2.40
CA ALA A 595 27.85 66.44 -1.63
C ALA A 595 27.83 64.91 -1.38
N SER A 596 28.48 64.43 -0.32
CA SER A 596 28.31 63.07 0.17
C SER A 596 26.99 63.02 0.94
N GLY A 597 25.98 62.36 0.38
CA GLY A 597 24.83 61.96 1.17
C GLY A 597 25.28 60.88 2.14
N HIS A 598 24.97 61.06 3.43
CA HIS A 598 25.20 60.02 4.41
C HIS A 598 24.24 58.88 4.10
N THR A 599 24.83 57.71 3.86
CA THR A 599 24.08 56.47 3.69
C THR A 599 23.69 55.96 5.07
N LEU A 600 22.66 55.11 5.17
CA LEU A 600 22.26 54.53 6.45
C LEU A 600 23.41 53.78 7.14
N TYR A 601 24.36 53.28 6.34
CA TYR A 601 25.59 52.64 6.79
C TYR A 601 26.51 53.58 7.60
N ASP A 602 26.58 54.86 7.24
CA ASP A 602 27.43 55.86 7.90
C ASP A 602 26.90 56.26 9.30
N CYS A 603 25.65 55.92 9.61
CA CYS A 603 25.02 56.17 10.91
C CYS A 603 25.22 55.04 11.92
N VAL A 604 25.83 53.92 11.51
CA VAL A 604 26.08 52.78 12.38
C VAL A 604 27.31 53.06 13.25
N SER A 605 27.21 52.79 14.55
CA SER A 605 28.33 52.97 15.49
C SER A 605 29.58 52.18 15.03
N PRO A 606 30.81 52.74 15.14
CA PRO A 606 32.05 52.07 14.75
C PRO A 606 32.25 50.68 15.38
N ALA A 607 31.72 50.45 16.59
CA ALA A 607 31.78 49.14 17.26
C ALA A 607 30.87 48.09 16.58
N LEU A 608 29.71 48.52 16.08
CA LEU A 608 28.82 47.66 15.30
C LEU A 608 29.38 47.43 13.90
N LEU A 609 29.95 48.45 13.26
CA LEU A 609 30.59 48.34 11.94
C LEU A 609 31.67 47.26 11.90
N ASN A 610 32.57 47.20 12.89
CA ASN A 610 33.58 46.14 12.99
C ASN A 610 33.01 44.72 13.17
N THR A 611 31.78 44.61 13.67
CA THR A 611 31.11 43.32 13.89
C THR A 611 30.33 42.93 12.63
N VAL A 612 29.68 43.91 12.01
CA VAL A 612 28.98 43.80 10.73
C VAL A 612 29.96 43.46 9.60
N GLU A 613 31.12 44.11 9.51
CA GLU A 613 32.17 43.81 8.51
C GLU A 613 32.74 42.39 8.65
N ARG A 614 32.88 41.88 9.89
CA ARG A 614 33.26 40.47 10.11
C ARG A 614 32.16 39.51 9.67
N ALA A 615 30.90 39.85 9.92
CA ALA A 615 29.74 39.04 9.52
C ALA A 615 29.48 39.07 8.00
N VAL A 616 29.80 40.16 7.30
CA VAL A 616 29.72 40.31 5.83
C VAL A 616 30.58 39.28 5.11
N ASN A 617 31.75 38.93 5.66
CA ASN A 617 32.64 37.92 5.06
C ASN A 617 32.17 36.47 5.30
N ILE A 618 31.19 36.27 6.19
CA ILE A 618 30.69 34.94 6.60
C ILE A 618 29.32 34.66 5.97
N SER A 619 28.47 35.68 5.77
CA SER A 619 27.10 35.52 5.28
C SER A 619 26.79 36.45 4.09
N ARG A 620 26.32 35.85 2.99
CA ARG A 620 25.87 36.56 1.78
C ARG A 620 24.67 37.47 2.07
N ASP A 621 23.76 37.06 2.94
CA ASP A 621 22.58 37.86 3.29
C ASP A 621 22.95 39.10 4.10
N VAL A 622 23.98 39.00 4.95
CA VAL A 622 24.53 40.15 5.68
C VAL A 622 25.26 41.08 4.71
N ALA A 623 25.99 40.53 3.74
CA ALA A 623 26.61 41.32 2.68
C ALA A 623 25.57 42.08 1.85
N ASP A 624 24.46 41.43 1.48
CA ASP A 624 23.37 42.05 0.72
C ASP A 624 22.62 43.10 1.54
N THR A 625 22.45 42.88 2.85
CA THR A 625 21.85 43.86 3.77
C THR A 625 22.74 45.07 3.97
N VAL A 626 24.06 44.87 4.15
CA VAL A 626 25.03 45.97 4.23
C VAL A 626 25.06 46.77 2.94
N LYS A 627 25.02 46.08 1.79
CA LYS A 627 24.92 46.71 0.48
C LYS A 627 23.61 47.50 0.33
N LEU A 628 22.51 47.01 0.89
CA LEU A 628 21.23 47.73 0.95
C LEU A 628 21.34 48.97 1.84
N MET A 629 21.99 48.89 3.01
CA MET A 629 22.21 50.03 3.90
C MET A 629 23.12 51.09 3.26
N GLN A 630 24.16 50.67 2.54
CA GLN A 630 25.04 51.55 1.76
C GLN A 630 24.30 52.20 0.58
N ASN A 631 23.31 51.52 0.00
CA ASN A 631 22.49 52.05 -1.10
C ASN A 631 21.28 52.87 -0.60
N THR A 632 20.97 52.83 0.69
CA THR A 632 19.85 53.57 1.27
C THR A 632 20.32 54.97 1.67
N TYR A 633 20.02 55.93 0.79
CA TYR A 633 20.30 57.35 0.98
C TYR A 633 19.33 57.97 1.98
N ILE A 634 19.83 58.73 2.96
CA ILE A 634 18.99 59.52 3.86
C ILE A 634 18.81 60.92 3.25
N PRO A 635 17.59 61.34 2.85
CA PRO A 635 17.36 62.68 2.31
C PRO A 635 17.60 63.76 3.36
N LYS A 636 18.43 64.76 3.04
CA LYS A 636 18.67 65.96 3.87
C LYS A 636 17.50 66.95 3.77
N GLU A 637 16.32 66.61 4.24
CA GLU A 637 15.28 67.59 4.53
C GLU A 637 14.51 67.21 5.79
N LEU A 638 15.00 67.67 6.94
CA LEU A 638 14.22 67.94 8.17
C LEU A 638 15.13 68.65 9.18
N GLY A 639 15.57 69.84 8.79
CA GLY A 639 16.40 70.71 9.60
C GLY A 639 15.83 72.12 9.59
N LYS A 640 14.69 72.31 10.26
CA LYS A 640 14.20 73.55 10.89
C LYS A 640 12.75 73.35 11.32
N ASN A 641 12.57 72.92 12.57
CA ASN A 641 11.73 73.62 13.53
C ASN A 641 11.97 73.00 14.91
N SER A 642 12.52 73.84 15.76
CA SER A 642 12.65 73.69 17.21
C SER A 642 11.33 73.26 17.86
N ILE A 643 11.40 72.27 18.75
CA ILE A 643 11.04 72.36 20.19
C ILE A 643 11.53 71.05 20.84
N SER A 644 12.56 71.15 21.68
CA SER A 644 12.96 70.18 22.72
C SER A 644 12.33 70.62 24.05
N PRO A 645 12.30 69.85 25.17
CA PRO A 645 13.38 68.98 25.67
C PRO A 645 12.90 67.57 26.09
N ASP A 646 13.70 66.52 25.92
CA ASP A 646 14.85 66.08 26.74
C ASP A 646 14.44 65.53 28.12
N ILE A 647 14.43 64.19 28.18
CA ILE A 647 14.30 63.34 29.35
C ILE A 647 15.69 62.79 29.62
N LYS A 648 16.25 63.07 30.79
CA LYS A 648 17.26 62.22 31.44
C LYS A 648 16.99 62.13 32.93
N ASP A 649 16.97 60.88 33.38
CA ASP A 649 17.00 60.39 34.75
C ASP A 649 18.12 61.02 35.60
N LEU A 650 17.89 61.13 36.92
CA LEU A 650 18.56 60.34 37.97
C LEU A 650 18.43 60.97 39.36
N HIS A 651 18.21 60.08 40.34
CA HIS A 651 18.87 60.00 41.64
C HIS A 651 19.24 61.28 42.43
N GLU A 652 18.76 61.26 43.67
CA GLU A 652 19.48 61.56 44.92
C GLU A 652 20.12 62.93 45.21
N GLN A 653 19.76 63.37 46.43
CA GLN A 653 20.59 63.99 47.44
C GLN A 653 21.12 65.41 47.26
N ARG A 654 20.71 66.19 48.27
CA ARG A 654 21.51 67.14 49.08
C ARG A 654 21.96 68.45 48.46
N SER A 655 21.47 69.48 49.16
CA SER A 655 22.25 70.59 49.73
C SER A 655 22.90 71.56 48.76
N LEU A 656 22.44 72.80 48.79
CA LEU A 656 23.15 73.89 49.49
C LEU A 656 22.40 75.23 49.29
N THR A 657 22.06 75.84 50.43
CA THR A 657 22.32 77.25 50.76
C THR A 657 22.22 78.33 49.68
N SER A 658 21.27 79.23 49.88
CA SER A 658 21.53 80.69 49.83
C SER A 658 20.39 81.37 50.58
N SER A 659 20.61 81.82 51.81
CA SER A 659 21.22 83.11 52.11
C SER A 659 20.45 84.25 51.45
N SER A 660 19.40 84.72 52.11
CA SER A 660 18.97 86.12 52.01
C SER A 660 19.25 86.78 53.34
N GLN A 661 20.29 87.62 53.30
CA GLN A 661 20.77 88.45 54.38
C GLN A 661 19.66 89.33 54.93
N ALA A 662 19.57 89.33 56.25
CA ALA A 662 18.99 90.41 57.01
C ALA A 662 19.76 91.72 56.75
N THR A 663 19.09 92.74 56.23
CA THR A 663 19.49 94.14 56.47
C THR A 663 18.60 94.73 57.54
N GLN A 664 19.17 94.71 58.74
CA GLN A 664 18.86 95.52 59.90
C GLN A 664 18.80 97.01 59.54
N THR A 665 17.67 97.68 59.79
CA THR A 665 17.68 99.12 60.11
C THR A 665 16.44 99.53 60.91
N GLN A 666 16.67 99.65 62.21
CA GLN A 666 16.25 100.74 63.10
C GLN A 666 14.85 101.36 62.92
N THR A 667 14.05 101.19 63.98
CA THR A 667 13.00 102.12 64.40
C THR A 667 13.52 103.56 64.48
N PRO A 668 12.66 104.55 64.17
CA PRO A 668 12.26 105.41 65.28
C PRO A 668 10.75 105.60 65.39
N SER A 669 10.38 105.72 66.65
CA SER A 669 9.09 106.06 67.21
C SER A 669 8.48 107.34 66.62
N SER A 670 7.15 107.31 66.50
CA SER A 670 6.20 108.33 66.98
C SER A 670 5.05 108.60 66.00
N LEU A 671 3.85 108.61 66.59
CA LEU A 671 2.60 109.27 66.21
C LEU A 671 1.90 108.97 64.87
N SER A 672 0.57 109.08 64.98
CA SER A 672 -0.43 109.34 63.94
C SER A 672 -1.12 108.14 63.28
N GLN A 673 -2.45 108.24 63.27
CA GLN A 673 -3.48 107.33 62.76
C GLN A 673 -3.43 107.07 61.23
N GLU A 674 -2.42 107.58 60.52
CA GLU A 674 -2.21 107.43 59.07
C GLU A 674 -1.43 106.15 58.66
N LYS A 675 -0.85 105.41 59.61
CA LYS A 675 -0.01 104.23 59.29
C LYS A 675 -0.77 102.95 58.91
N ASN A 676 -2.07 102.87 59.20
CA ASN A 676 -2.83 101.65 58.92
C ASN A 676 -3.09 101.44 57.42
N GLU A 677 -3.21 102.51 56.62
CA GLU A 677 -3.36 102.41 55.16
C GLU A 677 -2.07 101.99 54.45
N LEU A 678 -0.91 102.37 54.99
CA LEU A 678 0.39 102.05 54.40
C LEU A 678 0.75 100.57 54.56
N ILE A 679 0.42 99.98 55.72
CA ILE A 679 0.63 98.54 55.97
C ILE A 679 -0.31 97.68 55.11
N PHE A 680 -1.59 98.07 55.00
CA PHE A 680 -2.55 97.35 54.16
C PHE A 680 -2.17 97.41 52.68
N ASN A 681 -1.74 98.57 52.17
CA ASN A 681 -1.25 98.70 50.80
C ASN A 681 0.02 97.85 50.54
N GLN A 682 0.90 97.72 51.55
CA GLN A 682 2.08 96.87 51.45
C GLN A 682 1.72 95.38 51.41
N ILE A 683 0.72 94.94 52.19
CA ILE A 683 0.19 93.57 52.16
C ILE A 683 -0.49 93.27 50.82
N ILE A 684 -1.32 94.19 50.31
CA ILE A 684 -2.01 94.06 49.02
C ILE A 684 -1.02 93.98 47.85
N ASN A 685 0.08 94.74 47.91
CA ASN A 685 1.16 94.66 46.92
C ASN A 685 1.96 93.36 47.04
N ASN A 686 2.22 92.87 48.24
CA ASN A 686 2.91 91.59 48.45
C ASN A 686 2.06 90.40 47.95
N ILE A 687 0.73 90.42 48.15
CA ILE A 687 -0.18 89.41 47.59
C ILE A 687 -0.26 89.52 46.06
N GLY A 688 -0.18 90.74 45.51
CA GLY A 688 -0.09 90.95 44.06
C GLY A 688 1.20 90.40 43.41
N ASN A 689 2.28 90.28 44.18
CA ASN A 689 3.59 89.79 43.73
C ASN A 689 3.77 88.27 43.91
N LEU A 690 2.83 87.56 44.55
CA LEU A 690 2.82 86.11 44.74
C LEU A 690 2.46 85.29 43.47
N LYS A 691 2.64 85.90 42.29
CA LYS A 691 2.12 85.41 41.00
C LYS A 691 2.82 84.13 40.48
N ASP A 692 3.90 83.70 41.12
CA ASP A 692 4.77 82.60 40.67
C ASP A 692 4.66 81.31 41.52
N CYS A 693 3.74 81.23 42.49
CA CYS A 693 3.51 80.01 43.29
C CYS A 693 2.54 79.01 42.63
N SER A 694 2.37 79.03 41.31
CA SER A 694 1.43 78.18 40.55
C SER A 694 2.03 76.83 40.12
N ALA A 695 2.82 76.18 40.97
CA ALA A 695 3.49 74.91 40.65
C ALA A 695 2.52 73.70 40.52
N HIS A 696 1.24 73.85 40.87
CA HIS A 696 0.21 72.84 40.63
C HIS A 696 -0.82 73.32 39.61
N VAL A 697 -0.78 72.73 38.41
CA VAL A 697 -1.79 72.90 37.35
C VAL A 697 -3.14 72.44 37.91
N GLY A 698 -3.96 73.39 38.37
CA GLY A 698 -5.29 73.13 38.94
C GLY A 698 -5.58 73.81 40.28
N SER A 699 -4.62 74.49 40.91
CA SER A 699 -4.89 75.26 42.13
C SER A 699 -5.64 76.56 41.82
N PRO A 700 -6.79 76.85 42.47
CA PRO A 700 -7.51 78.10 42.26
C PRO A 700 -6.67 79.30 42.71
N ASP A 701 -6.71 80.38 41.93
CA ASP A 701 -6.01 81.65 42.15
C ASP A 701 -6.69 82.47 43.27
N VAL A 702 -6.67 81.92 44.49
CA VAL A 702 -7.24 82.52 45.71
C VAL A 702 -6.60 83.86 46.02
N GLY A 703 -5.35 84.08 45.58
CA GLY A 703 -4.62 85.33 45.77
C GLY A 703 -5.33 86.55 45.18
N ARG A 704 -6.02 86.39 44.05
CA ARG A 704 -6.79 87.48 43.42
C ARG A 704 -8.01 87.88 44.24
N GLU A 705 -8.77 86.90 44.71
CA GLU A 705 -9.97 87.15 45.51
C GLU A 705 -9.60 87.68 46.90
N LEU A 706 -8.49 87.22 47.48
CA LEU A 706 -7.97 87.71 48.75
C LEU A 706 -7.52 89.18 48.65
N LYS A 707 -6.92 89.55 47.52
CA LYS A 707 -6.59 90.95 47.22
C LYS A 707 -7.85 91.81 47.10
N SER A 708 -8.91 91.31 46.47
CA SER A 708 -10.19 92.02 46.38
C SER A 708 -10.85 92.21 47.74
N LEU A 709 -10.79 91.20 48.62
CA LEU A 709 -11.29 91.29 50.00
C LEU A 709 -10.57 92.40 50.77
N LEU A 710 -9.24 92.42 50.71
CA LEU A 710 -8.43 93.40 51.43
C LEU A 710 -8.68 94.83 50.95
N LEU A 711 -8.89 95.03 49.65
CA LEU A 711 -9.29 96.33 49.08
C LEU A 711 -10.69 96.75 49.58
N SER A 712 -11.66 95.84 49.60
CA SER A 712 -13.00 96.15 50.11
C SER A 712 -13.03 96.47 51.62
N ILE A 713 -12.16 95.84 52.41
CA ILE A 713 -12.01 96.15 53.85
C ILE A 713 -11.35 97.52 54.06
N MET A 714 -10.47 97.94 53.14
CA MET A 714 -9.86 99.27 53.20
C MET A 714 -10.84 100.40 52.89
N ASP A 715 -11.69 100.21 51.87
CA ASP A 715 -12.59 101.26 51.38
C ASP A 715 -13.78 101.52 52.31
N ASP A 716 -14.18 100.55 53.15
CA ASP A 716 -15.33 100.70 54.05
C ASP A 716 -15.10 100.01 55.41
N ARG A 717 -14.83 100.82 56.45
CA ARG A 717 -14.53 100.35 57.81
C ARG A 717 -15.77 99.96 58.61
N ASN A 718 -16.96 100.02 58.01
CA ASN A 718 -18.19 99.61 58.68
C ASN A 718 -18.22 98.08 58.86
N LYS A 719 -18.49 97.62 60.08
CA LYS A 719 -18.47 96.19 60.44
C LYS A 719 -19.34 95.32 59.52
N THR A 720 -20.50 95.82 59.12
CA THR A 720 -21.42 95.11 58.21
C THR A 720 -20.88 95.01 56.78
N SER A 721 -20.06 95.96 56.35
CA SER A 721 -19.42 95.97 55.03
C SER A 721 -18.28 94.95 54.97
N VAL A 722 -17.47 94.89 56.02
CA VAL A 722 -16.41 93.86 56.18
C VAL A 722 -16.99 92.45 56.22
N GLU A 723 -18.05 92.22 56.99
CA GLU A 723 -18.74 90.92 57.02
C GLU A 723 -19.30 90.53 55.65
N SER A 724 -19.84 91.50 54.89
CA SER A 724 -20.31 91.27 53.52
C SER A 724 -19.17 90.96 52.55
N ALA A 725 -18.03 91.66 52.66
CA ALA A 725 -16.86 91.43 51.82
C ALA A 725 -16.25 90.05 52.10
N VAL A 726 -16.14 89.64 53.38
CA VAL A 726 -15.65 88.31 53.76
C VAL A 726 -16.59 87.21 53.24
N ARG A 727 -17.91 87.39 53.36
CA ARG A 727 -18.88 86.42 52.81
C ARG A 727 -18.74 86.28 51.29
N HIS A 728 -18.64 87.40 50.58
CA HIS A 728 -18.45 87.39 49.12
C HIS A 728 -17.11 86.77 48.71
N PHE A 729 -16.04 86.97 49.47
CA PHE A 729 -14.75 86.32 49.25
C PHE A 729 -14.84 84.79 49.42
N LEU A 730 -15.49 84.31 50.49
CA LEU A 730 -15.68 82.88 50.71
C LEU A 730 -16.54 82.25 49.60
N GLU A 731 -17.64 82.91 49.20
CA GLU A 731 -18.48 82.46 48.08
C GLU A 731 -17.70 82.41 46.74
N ARG A 732 -16.81 83.37 46.51
CA ARG A 732 -15.94 83.40 45.33
C ARG A 732 -14.91 82.28 45.36
N CYS A 733 -14.29 82.02 46.51
CA CYS A 733 -13.34 80.93 46.68
C CYS A 733 -14.02 79.58 46.47
N ASP A 734 -15.16 79.35 47.13
CA ASP A 734 -15.94 78.12 46.98
C ASP A 734 -16.34 77.87 45.52
N LYS A 735 -16.77 78.92 44.81
CA LYS A 735 -17.06 78.84 43.38
C LYS A 735 -15.82 78.49 42.56
N GLN A 736 -14.67 79.04 42.88
CA GLN A 736 -13.43 78.79 42.14
C GLN A 736 -12.87 77.38 42.40
N PHE A 737 -12.97 76.89 43.64
CA PHE A 737 -12.67 75.49 43.98
C PHE A 737 -13.62 74.54 43.26
N PHE A 738 -14.91 74.85 43.23
CA PHE A 738 -15.91 74.04 42.52
C PHE A 738 -15.65 73.97 41.01
N GLU A 739 -15.39 75.10 40.35
CA GLU A 739 -15.08 75.10 38.91
C GLU A 739 -13.74 74.41 38.60
N SER A 740 -12.71 74.57 39.45
CA SER A 740 -11.42 73.87 39.27
C SER A 740 -11.56 72.36 39.45
N HIS A 741 -12.32 71.92 40.45
CA HIS A 741 -12.63 70.51 40.66
C HIS A 741 -13.47 69.94 39.51
N LYS A 742 -14.42 70.71 38.98
CA LYS A 742 -15.24 70.31 37.82
C LYS A 742 -14.39 70.19 36.55
N GLU A 743 -13.42 71.09 36.34
CA GLU A 743 -12.49 71.00 35.22
C GLU A 743 -11.55 69.79 35.35
N LEU A 744 -11.06 69.50 36.56
CA LEU A 744 -10.24 68.31 36.84
C LEU A 744 -11.04 67.03 36.54
N VAL A 745 -12.26 66.92 37.07
CA VAL A 745 -13.16 65.79 36.80
C VAL A 745 -13.46 65.67 35.31
N SER A 746 -13.64 66.79 34.59
CA SER A 746 -13.83 66.78 33.13
C SER A 746 -12.61 66.26 32.38
N LYS A 747 -11.39 66.57 32.84
CA LYS A 747 -10.15 66.06 32.23
C LYS A 747 -9.94 64.58 32.52
N GLU A 748 -10.23 64.12 33.75
CA GLU A 748 -10.18 62.70 34.10
C GLU A 748 -11.22 61.88 33.33
N THR A 749 -12.46 62.38 33.22
CA THR A 749 -13.48 61.69 32.40
C THR A 749 -13.13 61.65 30.92
N GLN A 750 -12.46 62.68 30.39
CA GLN A 750 -11.94 62.66 29.03
C GLN A 750 -10.81 61.62 28.87
N ALA A 751 -9.85 61.55 29.80
CA ALA A 751 -8.79 60.55 29.78
C ALA A 751 -9.36 59.12 29.82
N ILE A 752 -10.33 58.87 30.71
CA ILE A 752 -11.03 57.58 30.78
C ILE A 752 -11.76 57.26 29.47
N HIS A 753 -12.34 58.26 28.80
CA HIS A 753 -12.99 58.06 27.50
C HIS A 753 -11.99 57.70 26.40
N ASP A 754 -10.83 58.36 26.38
CA ASP A 754 -9.77 58.12 25.40
C ASP A 754 -9.12 56.74 25.61
N ASP A 755 -8.92 56.32 26.85
CA ASP A 755 -8.45 54.98 27.21
C ASP A 755 -9.47 53.91 26.80
N LYS A 756 -10.76 54.17 27.05
CA LYS A 756 -11.85 53.27 26.61
C LYS A 756 -11.85 53.12 25.09
N GLN A 757 -11.73 54.20 24.32
CA GLN A 757 -11.65 54.12 22.85
C GLN A 757 -10.42 53.34 22.38
N SER A 758 -9.29 53.51 23.07
CA SER A 758 -8.05 52.78 22.75
C SER A 758 -8.20 51.28 22.98
N LEU A 759 -8.84 50.88 24.09
CA LEU A 759 -9.18 49.50 24.38
C LEU A 759 -10.20 48.91 23.38
N GLU A 760 -11.24 49.66 23.01
CA GLU A 760 -12.21 49.23 22.00
C GLU A 760 -11.56 48.99 20.63
N LYS A 761 -10.58 49.83 20.25
CA LYS A 761 -9.77 49.62 19.03
C LYS A 761 -8.91 48.36 19.12
N LEU A 762 -8.25 48.14 20.25
CA LEU A 762 -7.47 46.92 20.50
C LEU A 762 -8.35 45.67 20.39
N PHE A 763 -9.48 45.64 21.10
CA PHE A 763 -10.46 44.55 21.01
C PHE A 763 -10.99 44.34 19.59
N GLY A 764 -11.23 45.42 18.84
CA GLY A 764 -11.63 45.34 17.44
C GLY A 764 -10.57 44.68 16.56
N SER A 765 -9.30 45.02 16.75
CA SER A 765 -8.17 44.43 16.01
C SER A 765 -7.94 42.96 16.37
N GLU A 766 -8.04 42.62 17.64
CA GLU A 766 -7.94 41.26 18.15
C GLU A 766 -9.06 40.42 17.54
N LYS A 767 -10.32 40.88 17.64
CA LYS A 767 -11.48 40.19 17.07
C LYS A 767 -11.32 39.93 15.57
N LEU A 768 -10.82 40.91 14.81
CA LEU A 768 -10.57 40.75 13.38
C LEU A 768 -9.53 39.64 13.11
N LYS A 769 -8.48 39.57 13.93
CA LYS A 769 -7.47 38.50 13.85
C LYS A 769 -8.09 37.12 14.11
N TRP A 770 -8.92 36.99 15.13
CA TRP A 770 -9.64 35.75 15.44
C TRP A 770 -10.61 35.33 14.32
N ASP A 771 -11.28 36.29 13.68
CA ASP A 771 -12.18 35.99 12.55
C ASP A 771 -11.38 35.53 11.31
N VAL A 772 -10.22 36.13 11.02
CA VAL A 772 -9.32 35.69 9.94
C VAL A 772 -8.75 34.29 10.21
N GLU A 773 -8.29 34.01 11.43
CA GLU A 773 -7.80 32.67 11.81
C GLU A 773 -8.92 31.62 11.70
N ARG A 774 -10.15 31.96 12.07
CA ARG A 774 -11.32 31.08 11.91
C ARG A 774 -11.60 30.78 10.43
N GLU A 775 -11.59 31.78 9.56
CA GLU A 775 -11.79 31.59 8.12
C GLU A 775 -10.69 30.71 7.50
N GLU A 776 -9.42 30.90 7.88
CA GLU A 776 -8.31 30.07 7.39
C GLU A 776 -8.48 28.59 7.81
N LEU A 777 -8.87 28.34 9.06
CA LEU A 777 -9.14 26.99 9.57
C LEU A 777 -10.34 26.35 8.87
N GLU A 778 -11.41 27.09 8.59
CA GLU A 778 -12.53 26.59 7.80
C GLU A 778 -12.12 26.24 6.36
N LEU A 779 -11.22 27.03 5.78
CA LEU A 779 -10.69 26.80 4.44
C LEU A 779 -9.79 25.54 4.40
N GLN A 780 -8.98 25.32 5.44
CA GLN A 780 -8.21 24.08 5.62
C GLN A 780 -9.13 22.86 5.83
N LEU A 781 -10.16 22.96 6.66
CA LEU A 781 -11.17 21.91 6.81
C LEU A 781 -11.88 21.59 5.47
N GLY A 782 -12.19 22.61 4.69
CA GLY A 782 -12.75 22.46 3.34
C GLY A 782 -11.81 21.77 2.36
N ARG A 783 -10.48 21.99 2.48
CA ARG A 783 -9.46 21.28 1.68
C ARG A 783 -9.37 19.81 2.09
N LEU A 784 -9.34 19.51 3.39
CA LEU A 784 -9.29 18.14 3.91
C LEU A 784 -10.54 17.33 3.56
N ARG A 785 -11.75 17.93 3.62
CA ARG A 785 -12.98 17.26 3.18
C ARG A 785 -12.94 16.88 1.71
N ARG A 786 -12.47 17.78 0.83
CA ARG A 786 -12.31 17.50 -0.61
C ARG A 786 -11.27 16.40 -0.87
N GLN A 787 -10.17 16.38 -0.13
CA GLN A 787 -9.20 15.28 -0.22
C GLN A 787 -9.81 13.94 0.22
N ALA A 788 -10.61 13.92 1.28
CA ALA A 788 -11.31 12.72 1.73
C ALA A 788 -12.35 12.21 0.72
N GLU A 789 -13.06 13.12 0.04
CA GLU A 789 -13.97 12.77 -1.06
C GLU A 789 -13.21 12.24 -2.27
N ASN A 790 -12.12 12.89 -2.68
CA ASN A 790 -11.27 12.40 -3.78
C ASN A 790 -10.70 11.00 -3.46
N ALA A 791 -10.29 10.74 -2.22
CA ALA A 791 -9.86 9.41 -1.80
C ALA A 791 -10.97 8.36 -1.93
N LYS A 792 -12.25 8.72 -1.71
CA LYS A 792 -13.38 7.81 -1.98
C LYS A 792 -13.55 7.55 -3.47
N VAL A 793 -13.38 8.55 -4.33
CA VAL A 793 -13.44 8.39 -5.79
C VAL A 793 -12.31 7.46 -6.27
N VAL A 794 -11.07 7.70 -5.84
CA VAL A 794 -9.92 6.85 -6.18
C VAL A 794 -10.12 5.41 -5.70
N ARG A 795 -10.72 5.18 -4.53
CA ARG A 795 -11.07 3.82 -4.07
C ARG A 795 -12.11 3.14 -4.98
N LYS A 796 -13.10 3.89 -5.48
CA LYS A 796 -14.09 3.36 -6.42
C LYS A 796 -13.47 3.04 -7.77
N GLU A 797 -12.61 3.90 -8.30
CA GLU A 797 -11.87 3.65 -9.55
C GLU A 797 -10.95 2.45 -9.40
N LYS A 798 -10.23 2.32 -8.28
CA LYS A 798 -9.42 1.13 -7.97
C LYS A 798 -10.27 -0.14 -7.96
N ALA A 799 -11.46 -0.10 -7.37
CA ALA A 799 -12.37 -1.24 -7.38
C ALA A 799 -12.85 -1.59 -8.81
N SER A 800 -13.14 -0.57 -9.65
CA SER A 800 -13.49 -0.76 -11.07
C SER A 800 -12.34 -1.41 -11.84
N VAL A 801 -11.12 -0.89 -11.70
CA VAL A 801 -9.93 -1.43 -12.36
C VAL A 801 -9.63 -2.87 -11.93
N VAL A 802 -9.80 -3.20 -10.64
CA VAL A 802 -9.66 -4.58 -10.15
C VAL A 802 -10.73 -5.49 -10.76
N SER A 803 -11.97 -5.01 -10.89
CA SER A 803 -13.04 -5.76 -11.56
C SER A 803 -12.74 -6.00 -13.04
N GLU A 804 -12.23 -5.00 -13.76
CA GLU A 804 -11.81 -5.12 -15.16
C GLU A 804 -10.63 -6.08 -15.33
N LEU A 805 -9.64 -6.02 -14.42
CA LEU A 805 -8.49 -6.91 -14.40
C LEU A 805 -8.93 -8.37 -14.16
N ASN A 806 -9.88 -8.59 -13.25
CA ASN A 806 -10.46 -9.90 -12.99
C ASN A 806 -11.23 -10.42 -14.21
N ALA A 807 -12.01 -9.57 -14.88
CA ALA A 807 -12.70 -9.94 -16.12
C ALA A 807 -11.69 -10.32 -17.23
N ALA A 808 -10.62 -9.55 -17.40
CA ALA A 808 -9.55 -9.85 -18.36
C ALA A 808 -8.82 -11.16 -18.01
N LYS A 809 -8.60 -11.44 -16.72
CA LYS A 809 -8.03 -12.71 -16.25
C LYS A 809 -8.94 -13.89 -16.61
N VAL A 810 -10.25 -13.78 -16.38
CA VAL A 810 -11.22 -14.82 -16.76
C VAL A 810 -11.21 -15.05 -18.27
N GLN A 811 -11.13 -13.99 -19.09
CA GLN A 811 -11.00 -14.12 -20.54
C GLN A 811 -9.70 -14.84 -20.93
N LEU A 812 -8.56 -14.49 -20.33
CA LEU A 812 -7.28 -15.18 -20.57
C LEU A 812 -7.33 -16.65 -20.18
N ASP A 813 -7.97 -17.00 -19.06
CA ASP A 813 -8.11 -18.39 -18.63
C ASP A 813 -9.06 -19.17 -19.56
N GLN A 814 -10.09 -18.54 -20.12
CA GLN A 814 -10.91 -19.12 -21.19
C GLN A 814 -10.09 -19.36 -22.47
N TYR A 815 -9.24 -18.42 -22.88
CA TYR A 815 -8.35 -18.61 -24.03
C TYR A 815 -7.34 -19.73 -23.80
N ARG A 816 -6.75 -19.82 -22.60
CA ARG A 816 -5.85 -20.91 -22.22
C ARG A 816 -6.56 -22.27 -22.25
N LEU A 817 -7.81 -22.33 -21.80
CA LEU A 817 -8.60 -23.56 -21.87
C LEU A 817 -8.85 -23.98 -23.33
N LYS A 818 -9.24 -23.04 -24.20
CA LYS A 818 -9.40 -23.29 -25.64
C LYS A 818 -8.10 -23.75 -26.30
N LEU A 819 -6.96 -23.17 -25.92
CA LEU A 819 -5.64 -23.59 -26.40
C LEU A 819 -5.29 -25.02 -25.97
N ARG A 820 -5.59 -25.41 -24.72
CA ARG A 820 -5.40 -26.80 -24.28
C ARG A 820 -6.27 -27.77 -25.05
N GLN A 821 -7.55 -27.46 -25.21
CA GLN A 821 -8.47 -28.28 -26.02
C GLN A 821 -7.95 -28.45 -27.45
N LYS A 822 -7.48 -27.37 -28.09
CA LYS A 822 -6.90 -27.45 -29.44
C LYS A 822 -5.59 -28.24 -29.49
N THR A 823 -4.81 -28.21 -28.41
CA THR A 823 -3.59 -29.02 -28.30
C THR A 823 -3.94 -30.51 -28.14
N GLU A 824 -4.94 -30.84 -27.33
CA GLU A 824 -5.46 -32.21 -27.17
C GLU A 824 -6.06 -32.74 -28.49
N GLU A 825 -6.82 -31.92 -29.22
CA GLU A 825 -7.33 -32.26 -30.55
C GLU A 825 -6.18 -32.51 -31.55
N LEU A 826 -5.13 -31.69 -31.51
CA LEU A 826 -3.96 -31.87 -32.36
C LEU A 826 -3.20 -33.15 -32.00
N GLU A 827 -3.01 -33.43 -30.72
CA GLU A 827 -2.37 -34.67 -30.24
C GLU A 827 -3.17 -35.91 -30.64
N ALA A 828 -4.50 -35.86 -30.55
CA ALA A 828 -5.39 -36.91 -31.06
C ALA A 828 -5.20 -37.11 -32.57
N ALA A 829 -5.16 -36.03 -33.36
CA ALA A 829 -4.91 -36.12 -34.80
C ALA A 829 -3.51 -36.66 -35.14
N VAL A 830 -2.48 -36.32 -34.34
CA VAL A 830 -1.13 -36.89 -34.50
C VAL A 830 -1.15 -38.39 -34.20
N ASN A 831 -1.83 -38.82 -33.13
CA ASN A 831 -1.96 -40.23 -32.79
C ASN A 831 -2.71 -41.01 -33.88
N GLU A 832 -3.78 -40.46 -34.44
CA GLU A 832 -4.48 -41.05 -35.59
C GLU A 832 -3.59 -41.17 -36.81
N ARG A 833 -2.82 -40.12 -37.14
CA ARG A 833 -1.85 -40.15 -38.24
C ARG A 833 -0.79 -41.23 -38.03
N ASP A 834 -0.27 -41.35 -36.82
CA ASP A 834 0.77 -42.33 -36.49
C ASP A 834 0.20 -43.77 -36.50
N ALA A 835 -1.05 -43.97 -36.09
CA ALA A 835 -1.77 -45.24 -36.25
C ALA A 835 -2.00 -45.59 -37.72
N LEU A 836 -2.38 -44.62 -38.56
CA LEU A 836 -2.49 -44.79 -40.01
C LEU A 836 -1.14 -45.12 -40.65
N ALA A 837 -0.05 -44.52 -40.18
CA ALA A 837 1.29 -44.85 -40.62
C ALA A 837 1.68 -46.29 -40.25
N GLN A 838 1.34 -46.75 -39.04
CA GLN A 838 1.53 -48.15 -38.64
C GLN A 838 0.73 -49.10 -39.52
N LEU A 839 -0.55 -48.82 -39.75
CA LEU A 839 -1.38 -49.62 -40.68
C LEU A 839 -0.80 -49.65 -42.09
N ALA A 840 -0.29 -48.52 -42.60
CA ALA A 840 0.37 -48.49 -43.91
C ALA A 840 1.61 -49.39 -43.96
N THR A 841 2.38 -49.49 -42.86
CA THR A 841 3.51 -50.43 -42.79
C THR A 841 3.05 -51.89 -42.72
N GLU A 842 1.94 -52.20 -42.05
CA GLU A 842 1.36 -53.54 -42.02
C GLU A 842 0.82 -53.96 -43.38
N PHE A 843 0.11 -53.07 -44.08
CA PHE A 843 -0.31 -53.31 -45.46
C PHE A 843 0.88 -53.59 -46.37
N LYS A 844 1.98 -52.85 -46.21
CA LYS A 844 3.21 -53.11 -46.97
C LYS A 844 3.82 -54.48 -46.66
N LYS A 845 3.77 -54.94 -45.40
CA LYS A 845 4.22 -56.29 -45.02
C LYS A 845 3.32 -57.38 -45.62
N LEU A 846 2.00 -57.20 -45.54
CA LEU A 846 1.03 -58.13 -46.13
C LEU A 846 1.18 -58.21 -47.66
N ASP A 847 1.43 -57.08 -48.33
CA ASP A 847 1.70 -57.05 -49.77
C ASP A 847 3.00 -57.79 -50.11
N GLN A 848 4.06 -57.60 -49.30
CA GLN A 848 5.32 -58.37 -49.45
C GLN A 848 5.13 -59.87 -49.21
N GLU A 849 4.33 -60.26 -48.23
CA GLU A 849 4.02 -61.67 -47.94
C GLU A 849 3.18 -62.29 -49.06
N SER A 850 2.16 -61.58 -49.55
CA SER A 850 1.36 -61.97 -50.71
C SER A 850 2.23 -62.15 -51.96
N GLN A 851 3.12 -61.20 -52.25
CA GLN A 851 4.09 -61.33 -53.33
C GLN A 851 5.02 -62.54 -53.14
N GLY A 852 5.45 -62.82 -51.90
CA GLY A 852 6.21 -64.02 -51.55
C GLY A 852 5.46 -65.31 -51.85
N GLN A 853 4.19 -65.40 -51.45
CA GLN A 853 3.32 -66.55 -51.74
C GLN A 853 3.06 -66.71 -53.24
N ILE A 854 2.92 -65.61 -53.99
CA ILE A 854 2.80 -65.65 -55.45
C ILE A 854 4.08 -66.20 -56.09
N VAL A 855 5.26 -65.79 -55.61
CA VAL A 855 6.54 -66.33 -56.10
C VAL A 855 6.65 -67.82 -55.78
N GLU A 856 6.28 -68.26 -54.58
CA GLU A 856 6.30 -69.67 -54.20
C GLU A 856 5.31 -70.50 -55.05
N ALA A 857 4.09 -70.00 -55.27
CA ALA A 857 3.11 -70.62 -56.15
C ALA A 857 3.65 -70.74 -57.59
N ASN A 858 4.28 -69.69 -58.12
CA ASN A 858 4.91 -69.72 -59.45
C ASN A 858 6.06 -70.73 -59.53
N THR A 859 6.91 -70.81 -58.50
CA THR A 859 7.97 -71.85 -58.48
C THR A 859 7.39 -73.27 -58.44
N THR A 860 6.26 -73.46 -57.76
CA THR A 860 5.56 -74.75 -57.73
C THR A 860 4.95 -75.07 -59.10
N ILE A 861 4.37 -74.07 -59.77
CA ILE A 861 3.88 -74.20 -61.15
C ILE A 861 5.04 -74.58 -62.09
N ASP A 862 6.18 -73.90 -62.02
CA ASP A 862 7.36 -74.21 -62.84
C ASP A 862 7.87 -75.65 -62.61
N GLN A 863 7.87 -76.11 -61.36
CA GLN A 863 8.22 -77.49 -61.01
C GLN A 863 7.22 -78.49 -61.59
N LEU A 864 5.91 -78.22 -61.48
CA LEU A 864 4.86 -79.05 -62.06
C LEU A 864 4.93 -79.06 -63.59
N GLU A 865 5.24 -77.93 -64.23
CA GLU A 865 5.46 -77.85 -65.66
C GLU A 865 6.71 -78.64 -66.10
N ALA A 866 7.78 -78.62 -65.31
CA ALA A 866 8.97 -79.43 -65.57
C ALA A 866 8.66 -80.93 -65.46
N VAL A 867 7.87 -81.34 -64.46
CA VAL A 867 7.38 -82.73 -64.32
C VAL A 867 6.48 -83.10 -65.50
N LEU A 868 5.56 -82.23 -65.92
CA LEU A 868 4.71 -82.46 -67.09
C LEU A 868 5.53 -82.58 -68.38
N ARG A 869 6.56 -81.75 -68.57
CA ARG A 869 7.49 -81.85 -69.70
C ARG A 869 8.22 -83.18 -69.70
N LYS A 870 8.68 -83.65 -68.54
CA LYS A 870 9.32 -84.96 -68.39
C LYS A 870 8.36 -86.10 -68.71
N VAL A 871 7.15 -86.10 -68.15
CA VAL A 871 6.11 -87.11 -68.43
C VAL A 871 5.73 -87.12 -69.91
N ARG A 872 5.63 -85.94 -70.56
CA ARG A 872 5.40 -85.86 -72.01
C ARG A 872 6.55 -86.46 -72.82
N ALA A 873 7.80 -86.23 -72.42
CA ALA A 873 8.96 -86.83 -73.07
C ALA A 873 8.98 -88.36 -72.89
N ASP A 874 8.65 -88.85 -71.69
CA ASP A 874 8.56 -90.28 -71.39
C ASP A 874 7.42 -90.95 -72.19
N LEU A 875 6.26 -90.29 -72.31
CA LEU A 875 5.15 -90.76 -73.14
C LEU A 875 5.50 -90.78 -74.64
N GLU A 876 6.21 -89.76 -75.13
CA GLU A 876 6.65 -89.72 -76.53
C GLU A 876 7.71 -90.79 -76.81
N ASN A 877 8.60 -91.07 -75.86
CA ASN A 877 9.54 -92.20 -75.95
C ASN A 877 8.80 -93.54 -75.95
N ALA A 878 7.84 -93.75 -75.05
CA ALA A 878 7.02 -94.96 -75.04
C ALA A 878 6.21 -95.11 -76.35
N ARG A 879 5.74 -94.01 -76.94
CA ARG A 879 5.07 -94.02 -78.24
C ARG A 879 6.02 -94.42 -79.37
N ARG A 880 7.28 -93.95 -79.35
CA ARG A 880 8.31 -94.38 -80.31
C ARG A 880 8.69 -95.85 -80.14
N GLU A 881 8.79 -96.34 -78.91
CA GLU A 881 9.00 -97.77 -78.62
C GLU A 881 7.82 -98.62 -79.12
N MET A 882 6.58 -98.15 -78.94
CA MET A 882 5.40 -98.84 -79.45
C MET A 882 5.34 -98.85 -80.98
N ILE A 883 5.85 -97.81 -81.65
CA ILE A 883 6.02 -97.79 -83.12
C ILE A 883 7.06 -98.82 -83.54
N HIS A 884 8.21 -98.90 -82.86
CA HIS A 884 9.22 -99.94 -83.11
C HIS A 884 8.68 -101.36 -82.92
N LEU A 885 7.93 -101.60 -81.85
CA LEU A 885 7.28 -102.90 -81.61
C LEU A 885 6.22 -103.25 -82.66
N LYS A 886 5.56 -102.24 -83.24
CA LYS A 886 4.62 -102.42 -84.35
C LYS A 886 5.34 -102.78 -85.65
N ASP A 887 6.45 -102.10 -85.96
CA ASP A 887 7.28 -102.40 -87.13
C ASP A 887 7.92 -103.81 -87.03
N ASP A 888 8.33 -104.23 -85.83
CA ASP A 888 8.82 -105.60 -85.57
C ASP A 888 7.70 -106.66 -85.69
N ASN A 889 6.46 -106.32 -85.30
CA ASN A 889 5.32 -107.21 -85.45
C ASN A 889 4.86 -107.33 -86.91
N ASP A 890 4.94 -106.24 -87.68
CA ASP A 890 4.66 -106.24 -89.13
C ASP A 890 5.75 -107.02 -89.90
N ALA A 891 7.01 -106.96 -89.47
CA ALA A 891 8.09 -107.81 -90.00
C ALA A 891 7.88 -109.31 -89.67
N ASN A 892 7.41 -109.64 -88.47
CA ASN A 892 7.06 -111.02 -88.10
C ASN A 892 5.81 -111.53 -88.85
N SER A 893 4.85 -110.67 -89.15
CA SER A 893 3.66 -111.00 -89.95
C SER A 893 4.03 -111.37 -91.40
N LEU A 894 4.98 -110.65 -92.00
CA LEU A 894 5.57 -110.97 -93.32
C LEU A 894 6.33 -112.31 -93.31
N HIS A 895 7.06 -112.62 -92.22
CA HIS A 895 7.72 -113.91 -92.06
C HIS A 895 6.72 -115.08 -91.94
N ILE A 896 5.62 -114.89 -91.22
CA ILE A 896 4.52 -115.86 -91.10
C ILE A 896 3.80 -116.06 -92.44
N GLN A 897 3.63 -115.02 -93.25
CA GLN A 897 3.09 -115.15 -94.61
C GLN A 897 4.03 -115.93 -95.54
N GLY A 898 5.35 -115.73 -95.41
CA GLY A 898 6.36 -116.52 -96.13
C GLY A 898 6.35 -118.00 -95.74
N LEU A 899 6.19 -118.30 -94.45
CA LEU A 899 6.07 -119.68 -93.95
C LEU A 899 4.76 -120.35 -94.41
N LYS A 900 3.64 -119.61 -94.47
CA LYS A 900 2.38 -120.13 -95.02
C LYS A 900 2.45 -120.47 -96.51
N ALA A 901 3.20 -119.69 -97.30
CA ALA A 901 3.43 -119.98 -98.71
C ALA A 901 4.27 -121.26 -98.91
N GLN A 902 5.29 -121.49 -98.05
CA GLN A 902 6.10 -122.71 -98.08
C GLN A 902 5.30 -123.96 -97.64
N ILE A 903 4.40 -123.82 -96.66
CA ILE A 903 3.51 -124.91 -96.23
C ILE A 903 2.55 -125.31 -97.37
N ALA A 904 1.94 -124.35 -98.07
CA ALA A 904 1.07 -124.64 -99.20
C ALA A 904 1.80 -125.35 -100.38
N GLU A 905 3.09 -125.03 -100.59
CA GLU A 905 3.90 -125.73 -101.60
C GLU A 905 4.27 -127.16 -101.18
N LEU A 906 4.47 -127.41 -99.89
CA LEU A 906 4.70 -128.75 -99.34
C LEU A 906 3.42 -129.60 -99.39
N GLU A 907 2.25 -129.04 -99.07
CA GLU A 907 0.96 -129.71 -99.21
C GLU A 907 0.69 -130.15 -100.65
N LYS A 908 1.01 -129.30 -101.64
CA LYS A 908 0.90 -129.65 -103.07
C LYS A 908 1.81 -130.80 -103.49
N LYS A 909 3.00 -130.93 -102.88
CA LYS A 909 3.94 -132.06 -103.11
C LYS A 909 3.45 -133.35 -102.45
N ILE A 910 2.80 -133.26 -101.29
CA ILE A 910 2.17 -134.40 -100.61
C ILE A 910 1.02 -134.95 -101.47
N ASP A 911 0.13 -134.09 -101.98
CA ASP A 911 -0.97 -134.49 -102.87
C ASP A 911 -0.48 -135.17 -104.17
N GLU A 912 0.68 -134.75 -104.68
CA GLU A 912 1.27 -135.36 -105.87
C GLU A 912 1.92 -136.73 -105.57
N LEU A 913 2.53 -136.88 -104.39
CA LEU A 913 3.05 -138.16 -103.92
C LEU A 913 1.92 -139.16 -103.63
N GLU A 914 0.82 -138.73 -103.02
CA GLU A 914 -0.37 -139.55 -102.80
C GLU A 914 -1.00 -140.03 -104.13
N ARG A 915 -1.05 -139.16 -105.15
CA ARG A 915 -1.46 -139.55 -106.51
C ARG A 915 -0.53 -140.56 -107.17
N ARG A 916 0.78 -140.52 -106.89
CA ARG A 916 1.75 -141.52 -107.39
C ARG A 916 1.64 -142.84 -106.63
N CYS A 917 1.44 -142.81 -105.32
CA CYS A 917 1.16 -144.01 -104.51
C CYS A 917 -0.13 -144.71 -104.96
N ALA A 918 -1.21 -143.97 -105.23
CA ALA A 918 -2.46 -144.56 -105.75
C ALA A 918 -2.32 -145.22 -107.14
N LYS A 919 -1.40 -144.73 -107.99
CA LYS A 919 -1.07 -145.37 -109.28
C LYS A 919 -0.28 -146.67 -109.09
N LEU A 920 0.62 -146.72 -108.11
CA LEU A 920 1.39 -147.92 -107.75
C LEU A 920 0.49 -149.02 -107.17
N THR A 921 -0.47 -148.68 -106.30
CA THR A 921 -1.43 -149.65 -105.74
C THR A 921 -2.35 -150.25 -106.81
N LYS A 922 -2.67 -149.49 -107.88
CA LYS A 922 -3.42 -150.02 -109.03
C LYS A 922 -2.59 -150.98 -109.89
N THR A 923 -1.29 -150.72 -110.06
CA THR A 923 -0.38 -151.63 -110.80
C THR A 923 -0.08 -152.90 -110.01
N GLU A 924 0.01 -152.81 -108.68
CA GLU A 924 0.16 -153.98 -107.80
C GLU A 924 -1.07 -154.90 -107.83
N LYS A 925 -2.30 -154.35 -107.81
CA LYS A 925 -3.53 -155.16 -107.97
C LYS A 925 -3.66 -155.82 -109.35
N TYR A 926 -3.17 -155.17 -110.42
CA TYR A 926 -3.14 -155.76 -111.76
C TYR A 926 -2.14 -156.93 -111.85
N ASN A 927 -0.97 -156.78 -111.23
CA ASN A 927 0.05 -157.82 -111.18
C ASN A 927 -0.39 -159.02 -110.31
N GLN A 928 -1.04 -158.79 -109.17
CA GLN A 928 -1.62 -159.86 -108.35
C GLN A 928 -2.69 -160.67 -109.10
N LYS A 929 -3.54 -160.00 -109.89
CA LYS A 929 -4.58 -160.68 -110.69
C LYS A 929 -4.01 -161.47 -111.87
N THR A 930 -2.89 -161.01 -112.44
CA THR A 930 -2.16 -161.73 -113.50
C THR A 930 -1.46 -162.97 -112.95
N ILE A 931 -0.84 -162.87 -111.77
CA ILE A 931 -0.22 -164.02 -111.07
C ILE A 931 -1.28 -165.07 -110.70
N GLN A 932 -2.47 -164.65 -110.26
CA GLN A 932 -3.57 -165.57 -109.95
C GLN A 932 -4.04 -166.36 -111.18
N ILE A 933 -4.20 -165.72 -112.35
CA ILE A 933 -4.59 -166.39 -113.59
C ILE A 933 -3.50 -167.38 -114.06
N VAL A 934 -2.22 -167.03 -113.93
CA VAL A 934 -1.11 -167.93 -114.29
C VAL A 934 -1.05 -169.15 -113.36
N CYS A 935 -1.32 -168.98 -112.06
CA CYS A 935 -1.40 -170.09 -111.11
C CYS A 935 -2.60 -171.00 -111.36
N GLU A 936 -3.78 -170.46 -111.70
CA GLU A 936 -4.97 -171.26 -112.08
C GLU A 936 -4.72 -172.05 -113.38
N SER A 937 -4.02 -171.46 -114.35
CA SER A 937 -3.62 -172.11 -115.61
C SER A 937 -2.59 -173.24 -115.42
N PHE A 938 -1.75 -173.15 -114.38
CA PHE A 938 -0.77 -174.19 -114.04
C PHE A 938 -1.44 -175.40 -113.36
N TRP A 939 -2.40 -175.15 -112.46
CA TRP A 939 -3.16 -176.19 -111.79
C TRP A 939 -4.05 -177.00 -112.75
N GLU A 940 -4.71 -176.35 -113.71
CA GLU A 940 -5.50 -177.07 -114.74
C GLU A 940 -4.63 -177.95 -115.65
N ARG A 941 -3.37 -177.57 -115.88
CA ARG A 941 -2.41 -178.33 -116.69
C ARG A 941 -1.81 -179.52 -115.93
N GLU A 942 -1.58 -179.37 -114.63
CA GLU A 942 -1.13 -180.43 -113.72
C GLU A 942 -2.25 -181.49 -113.54
N GLU A 943 -3.50 -181.06 -113.41
CA GLU A 943 -4.67 -181.94 -113.28
C GLU A 943 -4.96 -182.72 -114.58
N PHE A 944 -4.77 -182.09 -115.75
CA PHE A 944 -4.85 -182.76 -117.05
C PHE A 944 -3.75 -183.82 -117.25
N LEU A 945 -2.52 -183.54 -116.77
CA LEU A 945 -1.41 -184.50 -116.81
C LEU A 945 -1.58 -185.66 -115.81
N GLN A 946 -2.23 -185.45 -114.67
CA GLN A 946 -2.60 -186.54 -113.75
C GLN A 946 -3.73 -187.43 -114.29
N ARG A 947 -4.70 -186.87 -115.04
CA ARG A 947 -5.73 -187.67 -115.75
C ARG A 947 -5.15 -188.50 -116.91
N LEU A 948 -4.11 -188.01 -117.60
CA LEU A 948 -3.39 -188.76 -118.64
C LEU A 948 -2.47 -189.86 -118.08
N LYS A 949 -1.87 -189.66 -116.89
CA LYS A 949 -1.08 -190.69 -116.20
C LYS A 949 -1.92 -191.81 -115.57
N ALA A 950 -3.17 -191.53 -115.18
CA ALA A 950 -4.10 -192.56 -114.69
C ALA A 950 -4.67 -193.47 -115.82
N ALA A 951 -4.62 -193.03 -117.09
CA ALA A 951 -5.03 -193.81 -118.26
C ALA A 951 -3.91 -194.69 -118.87
N GLN A 952 -2.67 -194.59 -118.37
CA GLN A 952 -1.49 -195.35 -118.86
C GLN A 952 -0.88 -196.33 -117.84
N SER A 953 -1.55 -196.56 -116.70
CA SER A 953 -1.19 -197.61 -115.74
C SER A 953 -2.41 -198.50 -115.38
N ARG A 954 -2.82 -199.33 -116.36
CA ARG A 954 -3.40 -200.70 -116.27
C ARG A 954 -4.61 -200.91 -117.19
N ALA A 955 -4.59 -201.72 -118.26
CA ALA A 955 -3.60 -202.66 -118.83
C ALA A 955 -2.87 -203.60 -117.85
#